data_AF-A0A6B2BDC7-F1
#
_entry.id   AF-A0A6B2BDC7-F1
#
_cell.length_a   1.000
_cell.length_b   1.000
_cell.length_c   1.000
_cell.angle_alpha   90.00
_cell.angle_beta   90.00
_cell.angle_gamma   90.00
#
_symmetry.space_group_name_H-M   'P 1'
#
loop_
_entity.id
_entity.type
_entity.pdbx_description
1 polymer ?
#
loop_
_entity_poly.entity_id
_entity_poly.type
_entity_poly.pdbx_seq_one_letter_code
_entity_poly.pdbx_strand_id
1 'polypeptide(L)'
;MLSPKNINQYKNKTVDAASAMPDIRGKNILMGFWHNWPSEPGQGYQQGLFKEMALTDIPEAYNVVAVAFMKGAGIPTFKPYNLSDAAFRAQVAALNAQGRAVLISLGGADAHIELYTGQEDALAYEIIRLVETYGFDGLDIDLEQAAITFADNRSVLPAALRMVREHYETEGKHFIISMAPEFPYLRASKKLPILKEITTYFPFLKEFVTFLDSLRSGGAYLAYINALEDIYDFIAPQYYNQGGDGIWVDELNLWVTQNNDAHKKEFLYYLTDSLIHGTRGFTKIPADRLAIGLPTNNDAAATGYVVDPQDVKYALQELEDTGNPIRGLMTWSVNWDAGKDKDGKEYSWEFVNRYGYLTSGETPVPDKPSVPTDLRSTEQTPTSVKLAWSLSEGTNPVLKYEVLRNGTLFFTVSRPDFEDTGLQPGTTYSYQVRAIDVMDNTSAFSTAISVSTQAGSGGGAKPTTPVLSLSGVTDKSVSLTWTASTSDSPINRYQIDRDGWPTTALSGETYAFTDEELTPGRTYKYRVVARDEELQWSEVSNLIEITTDSEPHKPSLPVDFRSTGRTTTSITLDWSVSTDASGPFHYELFRKGVSIGEGKAPPFTDEGLLQSRLYDYHIIATDSMGNSSGPSEKLLATTDSEASNDRPAPPGNLRQTGETTTSVSLAWDAPAGGTAVDVYRVYSFDAPAVTVDSTVLTYTVRGLTPGKTYQYLVGARDKDLELSGPSNVVQASTSDALPEWDDDTDYVKGNKVMHAGASYICINSHHSQPDWAPGTVPTLWAPWTEQAGGRGFRDWPKEWQ
;
A
#
# COMPACT_ATOMS: atom_id res chain seq x y z
N MET A 1 -37.51 -0.11 4.02
CA MET A 1 -38.11 -1.31 3.40
C MET A 1 -38.81 -0.92 2.12
N LEU A 2 -38.46 -1.57 1.02
CA LEU A 2 -39.09 -1.39 -0.29
C LEU A 2 -40.57 -1.80 -0.26
N SER A 3 -41.38 -1.17 -1.12
CA SER A 3 -42.82 -1.44 -1.21
C SER A 3 -43.08 -2.83 -1.84
N PRO A 4 -43.72 -3.77 -1.12
CA PRO A 4 -44.04 -5.09 -1.69
C PRO A 4 -44.91 -5.02 -2.94
N LYS A 5 -45.75 -3.99 -3.05
CA LYS A 5 -46.59 -3.73 -4.23
C LYS A 5 -45.74 -3.45 -5.47
N ASN A 6 -44.65 -2.70 -5.31
CA ASN A 6 -43.75 -2.36 -6.41
C ASN A 6 -42.85 -3.54 -6.77
N ILE A 7 -42.41 -4.34 -5.81
CA ILE A 7 -41.60 -5.55 -6.08
C ILE A 7 -42.43 -6.60 -6.85
N ASN A 8 -43.67 -6.82 -6.44
CA ASN A 8 -44.55 -7.82 -7.06
C ASN A 8 -44.82 -7.59 -8.55
N GLN A 9 -44.58 -6.38 -9.07
CA GLN A 9 -44.71 -6.11 -10.50
C GLN A 9 -43.56 -6.69 -11.34
N TYR A 10 -42.39 -6.90 -10.72
CA TYR A 10 -41.19 -7.43 -11.37
C TYR A 10 -41.01 -8.92 -11.16
N LYS A 11 -41.62 -9.48 -10.11
CA LYS A 11 -41.47 -10.87 -9.72
C LYS A 11 -41.72 -11.82 -10.89
N ASN A 12 -40.73 -12.66 -11.20
CA ASN A 12 -40.88 -13.65 -12.25
C ASN A 12 -41.89 -14.72 -11.81
N LYS A 13 -42.78 -15.11 -12.73
CA LYS A 13 -43.80 -16.12 -12.47
C LYS A 13 -43.30 -17.54 -12.69
N THR A 14 -42.15 -17.68 -13.36
CA THR A 14 -41.49 -18.96 -13.64
C THR A 14 -40.37 -19.16 -12.63
N VAL A 15 -40.40 -20.29 -11.92
CA VAL A 15 -39.31 -20.71 -11.03
C VAL A 15 -38.44 -21.70 -11.79
N ASP A 16 -37.19 -21.32 -12.03
CA ASP A 16 -36.15 -22.06 -12.74
C ASP A 16 -34.82 -21.98 -11.97
N ALA A 17 -33.75 -22.60 -12.49
CA ALA A 17 -32.43 -22.54 -11.85
C ALA A 17 -31.88 -21.11 -11.72
N ALA A 18 -32.26 -20.20 -12.63
CA ALA A 18 -31.97 -18.75 -12.57
C ALA A 18 -32.69 -18.02 -11.41
N SER A 19 -33.51 -18.72 -10.65
CA SER A 19 -34.18 -18.18 -9.45
C SER A 19 -33.46 -18.56 -8.15
N ALA A 20 -32.40 -19.38 -8.23
CA ALA A 20 -31.84 -20.08 -7.09
C ALA A 20 -30.80 -19.28 -6.28
N MET A 21 -30.02 -18.39 -6.91
CA MET A 21 -28.85 -17.72 -6.31
C MET A 21 -27.84 -18.73 -5.74
N PRO A 22 -26.98 -19.36 -6.58
CA PRO A 22 -26.00 -20.33 -6.12
C PRO A 22 -25.11 -19.78 -5.01
N ASP A 23 -25.04 -20.52 -3.90
CA ASP A 23 -24.21 -20.12 -2.76
C ASP A 23 -22.73 -20.38 -3.04
N ILE A 24 -21.95 -19.30 -2.99
CA ILE A 24 -20.51 -19.34 -3.13
C ILE A 24 -19.78 -19.40 -1.78
N ARG A 25 -20.44 -19.10 -0.65
CA ARG A 25 -19.80 -18.99 0.67
C ARG A 25 -18.99 -20.24 1.03
N GLY A 26 -17.77 -20.03 1.52
CA GLY A 26 -16.84 -21.11 1.87
C GLY A 26 -16.19 -21.85 0.70
N LYS A 27 -16.47 -21.48 -0.56
CA LYS A 27 -15.82 -22.04 -1.76
C LYS A 27 -14.80 -21.06 -2.35
N ASN A 28 -13.71 -21.58 -2.92
CA ASN A 28 -12.82 -20.76 -3.73
C ASN A 28 -13.53 -20.27 -5.00
N ILE A 29 -13.11 -19.12 -5.51
CA ILE A 29 -13.65 -18.54 -6.73
C ILE A 29 -12.61 -18.40 -7.84
N LEU A 30 -13.05 -18.61 -9.06
CA LEU A 30 -12.40 -18.14 -10.27
C LEU A 30 -13.43 -17.29 -11.01
N MET A 31 -13.33 -15.99 -10.81
CA MET A 31 -14.25 -15.01 -11.37
C MET A 31 -13.76 -14.54 -12.74
N GLY A 32 -14.66 -14.42 -13.72
CA GLY A 32 -14.32 -13.85 -15.03
C GLY A 32 -15.39 -12.89 -15.54
N PHE A 33 -14.97 -11.75 -16.10
CA PHE A 33 -15.89 -10.82 -16.75
C PHE A 33 -16.31 -11.33 -18.13
N TRP A 34 -17.58 -11.17 -18.49
CA TRP A 34 -18.15 -11.48 -19.81
C TRP A 34 -18.68 -10.21 -20.49
N HIS A 35 -18.30 -9.99 -21.75
CA HIS A 35 -18.57 -8.78 -22.50
C HIS A 35 -19.97 -8.78 -23.14
N ASN A 36 -20.80 -7.80 -22.81
CA ASN A 36 -22.11 -7.56 -23.43
C ASN A 36 -22.05 -6.56 -24.59
N TRP A 37 -21.08 -6.70 -25.49
CA TRP A 37 -20.94 -5.89 -26.70
C TRP A 37 -20.19 -6.67 -27.79
N PRO A 38 -20.34 -6.32 -29.08
CA PRO A 38 -19.64 -7.01 -30.16
C PRO A 38 -18.13 -6.75 -30.14
N SER A 39 -17.36 -7.69 -30.68
CA SER A 39 -15.91 -7.57 -30.83
C SER A 39 -15.57 -6.73 -32.06
N GLU A 40 -14.67 -5.75 -31.90
CA GLU A 40 -14.23 -4.87 -32.99
C GLU A 40 -12.69 -4.92 -33.16
N PRO A 41 -12.16 -4.78 -34.39
CA PRO A 41 -10.72 -4.74 -34.64
C PRO A 41 -10.00 -3.65 -33.85
N GLY A 42 -8.88 -4.03 -33.23
CA GLY A 42 -8.00 -3.09 -32.51
C GLY A 42 -8.46 -2.71 -31.10
N GLN A 43 -9.43 -3.44 -30.53
CA GLN A 43 -9.89 -3.22 -29.14
C GLN A 43 -8.90 -3.75 -28.08
N GLY A 44 -8.04 -4.70 -28.45
CA GLY A 44 -7.01 -5.21 -27.54
C GLY A 44 -5.82 -4.27 -27.41
N TYR A 45 -5.18 -4.25 -26.23
CA TYR A 45 -4.01 -3.40 -25.99
C TYR A 45 -2.82 -3.70 -26.92
N GLN A 46 -2.74 -4.91 -27.47
CA GLN A 46 -1.77 -5.35 -28.49
C GLN A 46 -2.45 -5.61 -29.85
N GLN A 47 -3.62 -5.00 -30.08
CA GLN A 47 -4.42 -5.07 -31.30
C GLN A 47 -5.05 -6.45 -31.59
N GLY A 48 -5.17 -7.30 -30.58
CA GLY A 48 -5.92 -8.56 -30.65
C GLY A 48 -7.44 -8.39 -30.67
N LEU A 49 -8.13 -9.52 -30.72
CA LEU A 49 -9.59 -9.62 -30.79
C LEU A 49 -10.11 -10.59 -29.73
N PHE A 50 -11.01 -10.12 -28.85
CA PHE A 50 -11.72 -11.00 -27.94
C PHE A 50 -12.80 -11.80 -28.69
N LYS A 51 -13.19 -12.95 -28.13
CA LYS A 51 -14.21 -13.82 -28.72
C LYS A 51 -15.61 -13.47 -28.21
N GLU A 52 -16.56 -13.25 -29.13
CA GLU A 52 -17.99 -13.24 -28.81
C GLU A 52 -18.45 -14.69 -28.53
N MET A 53 -19.14 -14.91 -27.41
CA MET A 53 -19.55 -16.26 -26.99
C MET A 53 -20.82 -16.21 -26.14
N ALA A 54 -21.56 -17.32 -26.08
CA ALA A 54 -22.65 -17.47 -25.13
C ALA A 54 -22.10 -17.67 -23.71
N LEU A 55 -22.90 -17.37 -22.67
CA LEU A 55 -22.50 -17.66 -21.29
C LEU A 55 -22.26 -19.16 -21.09
N THR A 56 -23.01 -20.01 -21.78
CA THR A 56 -22.89 -21.47 -21.75
C THR A 56 -21.60 -22.01 -22.36
N ASP A 57 -20.86 -21.19 -23.12
CA ASP A 57 -19.57 -21.58 -23.70
C ASP A 57 -18.40 -21.34 -22.74
N ILE A 58 -18.64 -20.66 -21.62
CA ILE A 58 -17.62 -20.35 -20.61
C ILE A 58 -17.26 -21.63 -19.84
N PRO A 59 -15.97 -22.02 -19.76
CA PRO A 59 -15.49 -23.18 -19.01
C PRO A 59 -16.01 -23.22 -17.58
N GLU A 60 -16.37 -24.42 -17.10
CA GLU A 60 -17.03 -24.62 -15.79
C GLU A 60 -16.18 -24.18 -14.60
N ALA A 61 -14.85 -24.19 -14.75
CA ALA A 61 -13.94 -23.67 -13.72
C ALA A 61 -14.19 -22.19 -13.39
N TYR A 62 -14.69 -21.38 -14.34
CA TYR A 62 -15.22 -20.05 -14.01
C TYR A 62 -16.56 -20.20 -13.29
N ASN A 63 -16.50 -20.31 -11.97
CA ASN A 63 -17.65 -20.53 -11.09
C ASN A 63 -18.35 -19.23 -10.66
N VAL A 64 -17.77 -18.06 -10.99
CA VAL A 64 -18.41 -16.75 -10.89
C VAL A 64 -18.21 -16.01 -12.22
N VAL A 65 -19.27 -15.53 -12.85
CA VAL A 65 -19.22 -14.79 -14.11
C VAL A 65 -19.84 -13.41 -13.91
N ALA A 66 -19.10 -12.33 -14.13
CA ALA A 66 -19.64 -10.97 -14.07
C ALA A 66 -19.96 -10.43 -15.45
N VAL A 67 -21.22 -10.08 -15.69
CA VAL A 67 -21.68 -9.55 -16.97
C VAL A 67 -21.42 -8.05 -17.02
N ALA A 68 -20.59 -7.63 -17.98
CA ALA A 68 -20.16 -6.26 -18.18
C ALA A 68 -20.99 -5.58 -19.28
N PHE A 69 -21.73 -4.49 -19.06
CA PHE A 69 -21.95 -3.76 -17.80
C PHE A 69 -23.41 -3.26 -17.71
N MET A 70 -23.88 -3.04 -16.48
CA MET A 70 -24.99 -2.15 -16.14
C MET A 70 -24.49 -0.70 -16.18
N LYS A 71 -25.09 0.15 -17.02
CA LYS A 71 -24.65 1.53 -17.23
C LYS A 71 -25.77 2.45 -17.74
N GLY A 72 -25.46 3.73 -17.94
CA GLY A 72 -26.34 4.72 -18.56
C GLY A 72 -26.78 5.85 -17.62
N ALA A 73 -27.20 6.97 -18.21
CA ALA A 73 -27.60 8.18 -17.48
C ALA A 73 -28.91 7.96 -16.68
N GLY A 74 -29.00 8.58 -15.50
CA GLY A 74 -30.14 8.41 -14.59
C GLY A 74 -29.97 7.17 -13.72
N ILE A 75 -30.99 6.30 -13.67
CA ILE A 75 -30.86 4.99 -13.02
C ILE A 75 -30.18 4.03 -14.00
N PRO A 76 -28.96 3.54 -13.71
CA PRO A 76 -28.26 2.62 -14.61
C PRO A 76 -29.08 1.36 -14.85
N THR A 77 -28.96 0.77 -16.05
CA THR A 77 -29.72 -0.42 -16.43
C THR A 77 -28.88 -1.35 -17.29
N PHE A 78 -29.41 -2.53 -17.58
CA PHE A 78 -28.77 -3.54 -18.42
C PHE A 78 -29.77 -4.15 -19.40
N LYS A 79 -29.27 -4.49 -20.59
CA LYS A 79 -29.96 -5.29 -21.59
C LYS A 79 -28.95 -6.11 -22.39
N PRO A 80 -29.19 -7.41 -22.65
CA PRO A 80 -28.33 -8.21 -23.52
C PRO A 80 -28.23 -7.60 -24.93
N TYR A 81 -27.01 -7.48 -25.47
CA TYR A 81 -26.80 -6.80 -26.75
C TYR A 81 -27.31 -7.59 -27.96
N ASN A 82 -27.26 -8.92 -27.89
CA ASN A 82 -27.57 -9.83 -29.00
C ASN A 82 -28.55 -10.97 -28.64
N LEU A 83 -29.14 -10.97 -27.45
CA LEU A 83 -30.07 -12.00 -26.98
C LEU A 83 -31.41 -11.40 -26.55
N SER A 84 -32.47 -12.19 -26.67
CA SER A 84 -33.73 -11.86 -26.00
C SER A 84 -33.61 -12.10 -24.50
N ASP A 85 -34.44 -11.42 -23.70
CA ASP A 85 -34.40 -11.57 -22.23
C ASP A 85 -34.59 -13.04 -21.80
N ALA A 86 -35.51 -13.76 -22.47
CA ALA A 86 -35.76 -15.17 -22.19
C ALA A 86 -34.57 -16.07 -22.57
N ALA A 87 -33.89 -15.79 -23.68
CA ALA A 87 -32.71 -16.56 -24.09
C ALA A 87 -31.53 -16.32 -23.16
N PHE A 88 -31.31 -15.07 -22.73
CA PHE A 88 -30.28 -14.73 -21.77
C PHE A 88 -30.53 -15.41 -20.41
N ARG A 89 -31.76 -15.29 -19.88
CA ARG A 89 -32.16 -15.97 -18.64
C ARG A 89 -31.96 -17.49 -18.72
N ALA A 90 -32.28 -18.11 -19.86
CA ALA A 90 -32.06 -19.54 -20.03
C ALA A 90 -30.57 -19.94 -19.94
N GLN A 91 -29.66 -19.09 -20.42
CA GLN A 91 -28.22 -19.32 -20.26
C GLN A 91 -27.77 -19.13 -18.81
N VAL A 92 -28.26 -18.10 -18.12
CA VAL A 92 -28.00 -17.92 -16.67
C VAL A 92 -28.50 -19.13 -15.87
N ALA A 93 -29.71 -19.62 -16.18
CA ALA A 93 -30.25 -20.82 -15.55
C ALA A 93 -29.38 -22.06 -15.78
N ALA A 94 -28.77 -22.21 -16.96
CA ALA A 94 -27.85 -23.31 -17.24
C ALA A 94 -26.58 -23.22 -16.38
N LEU A 95 -26.01 -22.02 -16.19
CA LEU A 95 -24.86 -21.79 -15.31
C LEU A 95 -25.23 -22.04 -13.85
N ASN A 96 -26.36 -21.53 -13.38
CA ASN A 96 -26.82 -21.75 -12.01
C ASN A 96 -27.12 -23.22 -11.71
N ALA A 97 -27.60 -23.99 -12.70
CA ALA A 97 -27.78 -25.43 -12.55
C ALA A 97 -26.45 -26.19 -12.36
N GLN A 98 -25.33 -25.61 -12.79
CA GLN A 98 -23.97 -26.09 -12.54
C GLN A 98 -23.39 -25.56 -11.21
N GLY A 99 -24.16 -24.78 -10.45
CA GLY A 99 -23.71 -24.13 -9.21
C GLY A 99 -22.82 -22.90 -9.42
N ARG A 100 -22.82 -22.33 -10.63
CA ARG A 100 -22.00 -21.16 -11.00
C ARG A 100 -22.85 -19.89 -10.88
N ALA A 101 -22.31 -18.87 -10.22
CA ALA A 101 -22.99 -17.60 -10.03
C ALA A 101 -22.77 -16.66 -11.24
N VAL A 102 -23.79 -15.90 -11.61
CA VAL A 102 -23.75 -14.87 -12.64
C VAL A 102 -24.12 -13.52 -12.03
N LEU A 103 -23.16 -12.61 -11.96
CA LEU A 103 -23.33 -11.27 -11.41
C LEU A 103 -23.59 -10.27 -12.54
N ILE A 104 -24.27 -9.16 -12.25
CA ILE A 104 -24.27 -7.98 -13.10
C ILE A 104 -23.20 -7.00 -12.59
N SER A 105 -22.28 -6.53 -13.44
CA SER A 105 -21.28 -5.54 -13.02
C SER A 105 -21.76 -4.12 -13.35
N LEU A 106 -21.77 -3.24 -12.36
CA LEU A 106 -22.15 -1.83 -12.47
C LEU A 106 -20.89 -0.98 -12.69
N GLY A 107 -20.81 -0.34 -13.86
CA GLY A 107 -19.73 0.58 -14.21
C GLY A 107 -19.10 0.27 -15.57
N GLY A 108 -17.78 0.15 -15.59
CA GLY A 108 -16.97 0.12 -16.82
C GLY A 108 -16.64 1.50 -17.38
N ALA A 109 -15.78 1.54 -18.40
CA ALA A 109 -15.39 2.78 -19.07
C ALA A 109 -16.58 3.49 -19.73
N ASP A 110 -16.62 4.83 -19.63
CA ASP A 110 -17.67 5.70 -20.18
C ASP A 110 -19.09 5.34 -19.70
N ALA A 111 -19.21 4.82 -18.47
CA ALA A 111 -20.50 4.37 -17.94
C ALA A 111 -21.42 5.53 -17.54
N HIS A 112 -20.83 6.70 -17.24
CA HIS A 112 -21.52 7.93 -16.81
C HIS A 112 -22.52 7.66 -15.68
N ILE A 113 -22.08 6.93 -14.64
CA ILE A 113 -22.91 6.63 -13.48
C ILE A 113 -23.01 7.88 -12.61
N GLU A 114 -24.19 8.49 -12.58
CA GLU A 114 -24.47 9.71 -11.82
C GLU A 114 -25.77 9.56 -11.02
N LEU A 115 -25.65 8.99 -9.81
CA LEU A 115 -26.76 8.81 -8.89
C LEU A 115 -26.90 10.01 -7.96
N TYR A 116 -28.13 10.41 -7.69
CA TYR A 116 -28.47 11.53 -6.82
C TYR A 116 -29.29 11.05 -5.62
N THR A 117 -29.08 11.68 -4.47
CA THR A 117 -29.81 11.40 -3.22
C THR A 117 -31.32 11.39 -3.49
N GLY A 118 -32.02 10.37 -2.98
CA GLY A 118 -33.43 10.10 -3.27
C GLY A 118 -33.67 9.08 -4.39
N GLN A 119 -32.62 8.61 -5.06
CA GLN A 119 -32.70 7.55 -6.09
C GLN A 119 -32.42 6.14 -5.54
N GLU A 120 -32.25 5.97 -4.23
CA GLU A 120 -31.90 4.69 -3.60
C GLU A 120 -32.94 3.60 -3.91
N ASP A 121 -34.22 3.92 -3.68
CA ASP A 121 -35.34 3.01 -3.97
C ASP A 121 -35.43 2.69 -5.47
N ALA A 122 -35.25 3.69 -6.33
CA ALA A 122 -35.36 3.53 -7.77
C ALA A 122 -34.27 2.60 -8.32
N LEU A 123 -33.03 2.77 -7.83
CA LEU A 123 -31.92 1.88 -8.13
C LEU A 123 -32.16 0.47 -7.59
N ALA A 124 -32.65 0.34 -6.34
CA ALA A 124 -32.95 -0.97 -5.77
C ALA A 124 -34.04 -1.72 -6.55
N TYR A 125 -35.09 -1.03 -6.98
CA TYR A 125 -36.12 -1.62 -7.85
C TYR A 125 -35.58 -2.05 -9.20
N GLU A 126 -34.67 -1.28 -9.80
CA GLU A 126 -34.06 -1.67 -11.08
C GLU A 126 -33.16 -2.89 -10.92
N ILE A 127 -32.35 -2.97 -9.85
CA ILE A 127 -31.54 -4.15 -9.56
C ILE A 127 -32.43 -5.39 -9.37
N ILE A 128 -33.50 -5.28 -8.58
CA ILE A 128 -34.49 -6.37 -8.40
C ILE A 128 -35.12 -6.75 -9.75
N ARG A 129 -35.48 -5.77 -10.58
CA ARG A 129 -36.03 -6.05 -11.92
C ARG A 129 -35.03 -6.84 -12.78
N LEU A 130 -33.74 -6.48 -12.75
CA LEU A 130 -32.70 -7.19 -13.49
C LEU A 130 -32.52 -8.62 -12.99
N VAL A 131 -32.52 -8.84 -11.67
CA VAL A 131 -32.49 -10.18 -11.08
C VAL A 131 -33.69 -11.01 -11.52
N GLU A 132 -34.91 -10.49 -11.39
CA GLU A 132 -36.13 -11.23 -11.76
C GLU A 132 -36.22 -11.48 -13.28
N THR A 133 -35.71 -10.56 -14.10
CA THR A 133 -35.74 -10.67 -15.57
C THR A 133 -34.68 -11.66 -16.07
N TYR A 134 -33.43 -11.50 -15.63
CA TYR A 134 -32.28 -12.17 -16.22
C TYR A 134 -31.72 -13.30 -15.36
N GLY A 135 -32.03 -13.33 -14.06
CA GLY A 135 -31.55 -14.36 -13.13
C GLY A 135 -30.21 -14.04 -12.47
N PHE A 136 -29.81 -12.77 -12.41
CA PHE A 136 -28.55 -12.40 -11.76
C PHE A 136 -28.54 -12.80 -10.28
N ASP A 137 -27.42 -13.33 -9.82
CA ASP A 137 -27.21 -13.82 -8.47
C ASP A 137 -26.64 -12.77 -7.52
N GLY A 138 -26.27 -11.62 -8.07
CA GLY A 138 -25.60 -10.55 -7.34
C GLY A 138 -25.17 -9.39 -8.23
N LEU A 139 -24.48 -8.42 -7.62
CA LEU A 139 -23.93 -7.26 -8.30
C LEU A 139 -22.46 -7.06 -7.94
N ASP A 140 -21.67 -6.74 -8.96
CA ASP A 140 -20.28 -6.32 -8.83
C ASP A 140 -20.15 -4.80 -9.01
N ILE A 141 -19.38 -4.13 -8.15
CA ILE A 141 -19.11 -2.68 -8.25
C ILE A 141 -17.78 -2.47 -8.98
N ASP A 142 -17.84 -2.02 -10.24
CA ASP A 142 -16.68 -1.75 -11.10
C ASP A 142 -16.68 -0.29 -11.60
N LEU A 143 -16.67 0.65 -10.66
CA LEU A 143 -16.72 2.08 -10.95
C LEU A 143 -15.36 2.61 -11.41
N GLU A 144 -15.36 3.27 -12.58
CA GLU A 144 -14.20 4.00 -13.12
C GLU A 144 -13.86 5.27 -12.32
N GLN A 145 -12.64 5.80 -12.49
CA GLN A 145 -12.06 6.87 -11.66
C GLN A 145 -13.03 8.03 -11.37
N ALA A 146 -13.64 8.59 -12.41
CA ALA A 146 -14.56 9.72 -12.27
C ALA A 146 -15.83 9.35 -11.50
N ALA A 147 -16.37 8.15 -11.74
CA ALA A 147 -17.62 7.68 -11.17
C ALA A 147 -17.53 7.40 -9.66
N ILE A 148 -16.34 7.09 -9.13
CA ILE A 148 -16.13 6.80 -7.69
C ILE A 148 -16.58 7.98 -6.82
N THR A 149 -16.29 9.22 -7.24
CA THR A 149 -16.62 10.45 -6.49
C THR A 149 -17.78 11.24 -7.08
N PHE A 150 -18.32 10.84 -8.23
CA PHE A 150 -19.33 11.63 -8.93
C PHE A 150 -20.68 11.61 -8.22
N ALA A 151 -21.38 12.76 -8.25
CA ALA A 151 -22.68 12.97 -7.64
C ALA A 151 -22.76 12.37 -6.21
N ASP A 152 -23.83 11.63 -5.91
CA ASP A 152 -24.07 10.98 -4.63
C ASP A 152 -23.85 9.45 -4.70
N ASN A 153 -23.08 8.95 -5.67
CA ASN A 153 -22.83 7.51 -5.87
C ASN A 153 -22.40 6.81 -4.58
N ARG A 154 -21.52 7.45 -3.79
CA ARG A 154 -20.97 6.94 -2.52
C ARG A 154 -22.00 6.67 -1.43
N SER A 155 -23.16 7.32 -1.48
CA SER A 155 -24.26 7.09 -0.53
C SER A 155 -25.40 6.30 -1.15
N VAL A 156 -25.76 6.60 -2.41
CA VAL A 156 -26.94 6.00 -3.05
C VAL A 156 -26.73 4.52 -3.36
N LEU A 157 -25.58 4.16 -3.90
CA LEU A 157 -25.29 2.78 -4.30
C LEU A 157 -25.24 1.82 -3.10
N PRO A 158 -24.49 2.11 -2.00
CA PRO A 158 -24.52 1.24 -0.82
C PRO A 158 -25.90 1.13 -0.18
N ALA A 159 -26.67 2.22 -0.13
CA ALA A 159 -28.03 2.20 0.42
C ALA A 159 -28.96 1.32 -0.41
N ALA A 160 -28.92 1.42 -1.74
CA ALA A 160 -29.71 0.57 -2.62
C ALA A 160 -29.34 -0.91 -2.49
N LEU A 161 -28.03 -1.23 -2.47
CA LEU A 161 -27.55 -2.61 -2.32
C LEU A 161 -27.97 -3.26 -1.00
N ARG A 162 -27.99 -2.49 0.11
CA ARG A 162 -28.53 -2.96 1.38
C ARG A 162 -30.01 -3.34 1.28
N MET A 163 -30.82 -2.53 0.60
CA MET A 163 -32.25 -2.83 0.39
C MET A 163 -32.45 -4.08 -0.46
N VAL A 164 -31.65 -4.27 -1.50
CA VAL A 164 -31.68 -5.47 -2.36
C VAL A 164 -31.27 -6.71 -1.57
N ARG A 165 -30.19 -6.63 -0.78
CA ARG A 165 -29.72 -7.72 0.07
C ARG A 165 -30.77 -8.12 1.11
N GLU A 166 -31.32 -7.15 1.86
CA GLU A 166 -32.39 -7.38 2.83
C GLU A 166 -33.62 -8.04 2.16
N HIS A 167 -33.98 -7.60 0.95
CA HIS A 167 -35.10 -8.19 0.21
C HIS A 167 -34.87 -9.69 -0.07
N TYR A 168 -33.74 -10.07 -0.66
CA TYR A 168 -33.50 -11.47 -1.02
C TYR A 168 -33.22 -12.37 0.20
N GLU A 169 -32.67 -11.83 1.28
CA GLU A 169 -32.55 -12.55 2.56
C GLU A 169 -33.93 -12.93 3.12
N THR A 170 -34.96 -12.10 2.96
CA THR A 170 -36.34 -12.45 3.36
C THR A 170 -36.94 -13.59 2.53
N GLU A 171 -36.40 -13.84 1.33
CA GLU A 171 -36.76 -14.99 0.49
C GLU A 171 -35.88 -16.22 0.74
N GLY A 172 -34.94 -16.16 1.69
CA GLY A 172 -33.98 -17.22 1.97
C GLY A 172 -32.89 -17.37 0.90
N LYS A 173 -32.67 -16.32 0.08
CA LYS A 173 -31.65 -16.27 -0.96
C LYS A 173 -30.50 -15.34 -0.54
N HIS A 174 -29.35 -15.51 -1.16
CA HIS A 174 -28.14 -14.77 -0.85
C HIS A 174 -27.67 -13.97 -2.07
N PHE A 175 -28.05 -12.70 -2.15
CA PHE A 175 -27.68 -11.81 -3.25
C PHE A 175 -26.22 -11.38 -3.13
N ILE A 176 -25.33 -11.88 -3.97
CA ILE A 176 -23.88 -11.65 -3.87
C ILE A 176 -23.53 -10.18 -4.11
N ILE A 177 -22.65 -9.61 -3.29
CA ILE A 177 -22.09 -8.26 -3.50
C ILE A 177 -20.57 -8.37 -3.63
N SER A 178 -20.03 -8.00 -4.79
CA SER A 178 -18.58 -7.91 -5.02
C SER A 178 -18.14 -6.53 -5.46
N MET A 179 -16.83 -6.31 -5.47
CA MET A 179 -16.20 -5.05 -5.87
C MET A 179 -14.92 -5.32 -6.64
N ALA A 180 -14.67 -4.59 -7.72
CA ALA A 180 -13.45 -4.70 -8.55
C ALA A 180 -12.65 -3.39 -8.59
N PRO A 181 -12.19 -2.82 -7.45
CA PRO A 181 -11.43 -1.57 -7.44
C PRO A 181 -10.07 -1.67 -8.13
N GLU A 182 -9.61 -0.62 -8.79
CA GLU A 182 -8.17 -0.43 -9.04
C GLU A 182 -7.41 -0.41 -7.70
N PHE A 183 -6.35 -1.23 -7.57
CA PHE A 183 -5.68 -1.40 -6.27
C PHE A 183 -5.18 -0.10 -5.61
N PRO A 184 -4.73 0.95 -6.33
CA PRO A 184 -4.30 2.20 -5.70
C PRO A 184 -5.40 2.90 -4.88
N TYR A 185 -6.67 2.65 -5.18
CA TYR A 185 -7.80 3.19 -4.43
C TYR A 185 -7.99 2.57 -3.04
N LEU A 186 -7.28 1.48 -2.76
CA LEU A 186 -7.32 0.78 -1.49
C LEU A 186 -6.29 1.31 -0.49
N ARG A 187 -5.55 2.38 -0.82
CA ARG A 187 -4.63 3.01 0.13
C ARG A 187 -5.38 3.63 1.32
N ALA A 188 -4.93 3.29 2.53
CA ALA A 188 -5.40 3.87 3.77
C ALA A 188 -4.60 5.15 4.07
N SER A 189 -5.28 6.27 4.33
CA SER A 189 -4.64 7.43 4.94
C SER A 189 -4.36 7.15 6.42
N LYS A 190 -3.21 7.60 6.95
CA LYS A 190 -2.83 7.43 8.37
C LYS A 190 -3.96 7.95 9.28
N LYS A 191 -4.61 7.05 10.03
CA LYS A 191 -5.67 7.39 11.00
C LYS A 191 -5.09 8.02 12.27
N LEU A 192 -5.71 9.10 12.74
CA LEU A 192 -5.72 9.57 14.13
C LEU A 192 -7.18 9.59 14.61
N PRO A 193 -7.52 9.15 15.83
CA PRO A 193 -8.89 9.20 16.36
C PRO A 193 -9.29 10.65 16.68
N ILE A 194 -10.58 10.92 16.95
CA ILE A 194 -11.16 12.19 17.52
C ILE A 194 -11.85 13.15 16.51
N LEU A 195 -12.87 12.73 15.72
CA LEU A 195 -13.66 13.71 14.92
C LEU A 195 -15.17 13.78 15.20
N LYS A 196 -15.77 12.78 15.85
CA LYS A 196 -17.22 12.76 16.09
C LYS A 196 -17.69 13.70 17.22
N GLU A 197 -16.81 14.07 18.15
CA GLU A 197 -17.17 14.93 19.29
C GLU A 197 -16.94 16.44 19.06
N ILE A 198 -16.15 16.83 18.05
CA ILE A 198 -15.84 18.26 17.79
C ILE A 198 -17.00 18.95 17.05
N THR A 199 -17.68 18.24 16.14
CA THR A 199 -18.80 18.77 15.34
C THR A 199 -20.09 18.97 16.12
N THR A 200 -20.27 18.24 17.22
CA THR A 200 -21.40 18.44 18.14
C THR A 200 -21.26 19.74 18.94
N TYR A 201 -20.03 20.27 19.10
CA TYR A 201 -19.75 21.41 19.96
C TYR A 201 -19.17 22.62 19.21
N PHE A 202 -18.88 22.54 17.91
CA PHE A 202 -18.53 23.72 17.11
C PHE A 202 -19.22 23.60 15.74
N PRO A 203 -20.50 23.99 15.63
CA PRO A 203 -21.31 23.79 14.41
C PRO A 203 -20.71 24.45 13.16
N PHE A 204 -19.94 25.53 13.34
CA PHE A 204 -19.24 26.25 12.26
C PHE A 204 -17.98 25.54 11.75
N LEU A 205 -17.54 24.46 12.40
CA LEU A 205 -16.51 23.56 11.90
C LEU A 205 -17.09 22.41 11.08
N LYS A 206 -18.42 22.33 10.89
CA LYS A 206 -19.08 21.24 10.16
C LYS A 206 -18.57 21.10 8.73
N GLU A 207 -18.43 22.18 7.97
CA GLU A 207 -17.89 22.11 6.60
C GLU A 207 -16.41 21.72 6.58
N PHE A 208 -15.63 22.16 7.57
CA PHE A 208 -14.22 21.80 7.72
C PHE A 208 -14.04 20.34 8.16
N VAL A 209 -14.90 19.83 9.04
CA VAL A 209 -14.87 18.44 9.48
C VAL A 209 -15.46 17.52 8.42
N THR A 210 -16.51 17.90 7.69
CA THR A 210 -16.99 17.12 6.54
C THR A 210 -15.95 17.07 5.44
N PHE A 211 -15.24 18.18 5.18
CA PHE A 211 -14.11 18.20 4.26
C PHE A 211 -12.95 17.33 4.77
N LEU A 212 -12.58 17.43 6.05
CA LEU A 212 -11.54 16.59 6.63
C LEU A 212 -11.94 15.11 6.72
N ASP A 213 -13.19 14.76 7.02
CA ASP A 213 -13.73 13.39 7.05
C ASP A 213 -13.75 12.81 5.62
N SER A 214 -14.08 13.63 4.62
CA SER A 214 -13.97 13.27 3.20
C SER A 214 -12.52 13.10 2.71
N LEU A 215 -11.54 13.58 3.50
CA LEU A 215 -10.11 13.45 3.24
C LEU A 215 -9.42 12.40 4.15
N ARG A 216 -10.11 11.76 5.11
CA ARG A 216 -9.48 11.03 6.24
C ARG A 216 -9.84 9.54 6.41
N SER A 217 -10.66 8.92 5.57
CA SER A 217 -10.86 7.46 5.62
C SER A 217 -10.55 6.81 4.27
N GLY A 218 -9.27 6.86 3.88
CA GLY A 218 -8.67 6.31 2.65
C GLY A 218 -9.33 6.75 1.35
N GLY A 219 -8.79 6.30 0.22
CA GLY A 219 -9.24 6.72 -1.10
C GLY A 219 -10.77 6.69 -1.25
N ALA A 220 -11.33 7.49 -2.17
CA ALA A 220 -12.78 7.64 -2.34
C ALA A 220 -13.56 6.31 -2.45
N TYR A 221 -12.89 5.23 -2.85
CA TYR A 221 -13.42 3.87 -2.90
C TYR A 221 -13.67 3.23 -1.52
N LEU A 222 -12.88 3.56 -0.49
CA LEU A 222 -13.05 3.03 0.86
C LEU A 222 -14.42 3.39 1.47
N ALA A 223 -15.07 4.46 1.00
CA ALA A 223 -16.42 4.80 1.40
C ALA A 223 -17.42 3.66 1.07
N TYR A 224 -17.28 3.01 -0.08
CA TYR A 224 -18.12 1.88 -0.47
C TYR A 224 -17.84 0.65 0.39
N ILE A 225 -16.56 0.33 0.62
CA ILE A 225 -16.14 -0.80 1.47
C ILE A 225 -16.70 -0.62 2.88
N ASN A 226 -16.46 0.54 3.50
CA ASN A 226 -16.94 0.83 4.86
C ASN A 226 -18.48 0.81 4.94
N ALA A 227 -19.17 1.31 3.92
CA ALA A 227 -20.63 1.33 3.87
C ALA A 227 -21.25 -0.05 3.64
N LEU A 228 -20.47 -1.06 3.25
CA LEU A 228 -20.92 -2.42 2.90
C LEU A 228 -20.18 -3.51 3.69
N GLU A 229 -19.38 -3.16 4.70
CA GLU A 229 -18.45 -4.05 5.42
C GLU A 229 -19.09 -5.33 5.97
N ASP A 230 -20.34 -5.24 6.41
CA ASP A 230 -21.14 -6.34 6.95
C ASP A 230 -21.81 -7.20 5.88
N ILE A 231 -21.91 -6.75 4.63
CA ILE A 231 -22.72 -7.42 3.59
C ILE A 231 -22.00 -7.77 2.29
N TYR A 232 -20.82 -7.19 1.99
CA TYR A 232 -20.06 -7.64 0.82
C TYR A 232 -19.53 -9.06 1.01
N ASP A 233 -19.48 -9.81 -0.10
CA ASP A 233 -19.03 -11.20 -0.13
C ASP A 233 -17.54 -11.32 -0.39
N PHE A 234 -17.03 -10.55 -1.36
CA PHE A 234 -15.60 -10.45 -1.62
C PHE A 234 -15.23 -9.18 -2.41
N ILE A 235 -13.97 -8.79 -2.34
CA ILE A 235 -13.37 -7.71 -3.13
C ILE A 235 -12.28 -8.34 -3.99
N ALA A 236 -12.27 -8.02 -5.28
CA ALA A 236 -11.31 -8.54 -6.25
C ALA A 236 -10.57 -7.38 -6.92
N PRO A 237 -9.57 -6.75 -6.26
CA PRO A 237 -8.94 -5.56 -6.80
C PRO A 237 -8.16 -5.86 -8.08
N GLN A 238 -8.17 -4.91 -9.00
CA GLN A 238 -7.49 -4.98 -10.28
C GLN A 238 -5.99 -4.76 -10.07
N TYR A 239 -5.18 -5.81 -10.21
CA TYR A 239 -3.71 -5.76 -10.14
C TYR A 239 -3.10 -5.54 -11.53
N TYR A 240 -3.79 -4.75 -12.36
CA TYR A 240 -3.46 -4.46 -13.74
C TYR A 240 -3.82 -3.01 -14.10
N ASN A 241 -3.31 -2.53 -15.23
CA ASN A 241 -3.47 -1.16 -15.74
C ASN A 241 -2.87 -0.03 -14.88
N GLN A 242 -2.18 -0.35 -13.78
CA GLN A 242 -1.54 0.61 -12.87
C GLN A 242 -0.03 0.39 -12.85
N GLY A 243 0.59 0.37 -14.04
CA GLY A 243 1.94 -0.18 -14.24
C GLY A 243 3.01 0.39 -13.31
N GLY A 244 3.08 1.72 -13.16
CA GLY A 244 4.08 2.40 -12.32
C GLY A 244 3.75 2.37 -10.82
N ASP A 245 2.53 2.02 -10.44
CA ASP A 245 2.14 1.87 -9.05
C ASP A 245 2.67 0.57 -8.46
N GLY A 246 2.86 0.56 -7.15
CA GLY A 246 3.50 -0.54 -6.46
C GLY A 246 3.50 -0.38 -4.95
N ILE A 247 4.38 -1.14 -4.32
CA ILE A 247 4.55 -1.19 -2.88
C ILE A 247 6.02 -1.21 -2.51
N TRP A 248 6.34 -0.52 -1.41
CA TRP A 248 7.65 -0.63 -0.79
C TRP A 248 7.67 -1.88 0.08
N VAL A 249 8.60 -2.79 -0.19
CA VAL A 249 8.75 -4.05 0.55
C VAL A 249 10.04 -3.96 1.36
N ASP A 250 9.90 -3.77 2.67
CA ASP A 250 11.04 -3.62 3.60
C ASP A 250 11.96 -4.83 3.58
N GLU A 251 11.38 -6.04 3.46
CA GLU A 251 12.09 -7.32 3.42
C GLU A 251 13.02 -7.46 2.21
N LEU A 252 12.73 -6.73 1.14
CA LEU A 252 13.52 -6.70 -0.10
C LEU A 252 14.30 -5.39 -0.26
N ASN A 253 14.02 -4.40 0.58
CA ASN A 253 14.48 -3.02 0.43
C ASN A 253 14.27 -2.49 -1.01
N LEU A 254 13.09 -2.77 -1.57
CA LEU A 254 12.78 -2.55 -2.98
C LEU A 254 11.36 -2.00 -3.15
N TRP A 255 11.21 -1.04 -4.08
CA TRP A 255 9.91 -0.67 -4.61
C TRP A 255 9.50 -1.66 -5.70
N VAL A 256 8.49 -2.48 -5.41
CA VAL A 256 7.99 -3.50 -6.33
C VAL A 256 6.76 -2.95 -7.06
N THR A 257 6.92 -2.64 -8.34
CA THR A 257 5.83 -2.14 -9.19
C THR A 257 4.97 -3.27 -9.77
N GLN A 258 3.73 -2.95 -10.10
CA GLN A 258 2.79 -3.89 -10.74
C GLN A 258 3.30 -4.40 -12.09
N ASN A 259 4.08 -3.61 -12.83
CA ASN A 259 4.67 -4.01 -14.11
C ASN A 259 6.06 -4.67 -13.98
N ASN A 260 6.53 -5.00 -12.77
CA ASN A 260 7.82 -5.67 -12.58
C ASN A 260 7.67 -7.19 -12.69
N ASP A 261 7.89 -7.74 -13.88
CA ASP A 261 7.79 -9.18 -14.12
C ASP A 261 8.88 -10.00 -13.41
N ALA A 262 10.04 -9.41 -13.13
CA ALA A 262 11.11 -10.08 -12.39
C ALA A 262 10.78 -10.27 -10.90
N HIS A 263 9.84 -9.47 -10.37
CA HIS A 263 9.36 -9.51 -8.99
C HIS A 263 7.84 -9.67 -8.92
N LYS A 264 7.24 -10.35 -9.91
CA LYS A 264 5.78 -10.48 -9.99
C LYS A 264 5.23 -11.23 -8.79
N LYS A 265 5.86 -12.33 -8.39
CA LYS A 265 5.45 -13.09 -7.20
C LYS A 265 5.45 -12.22 -5.96
N GLU A 266 6.50 -11.43 -5.75
CA GLU A 266 6.63 -10.51 -4.61
C GLU A 266 5.56 -9.43 -4.66
N PHE A 267 5.29 -8.86 -5.83
CA PHE A 267 4.21 -7.89 -6.00
C PHE A 267 2.86 -8.49 -5.59
N LEU A 268 2.52 -9.68 -6.13
CA LEU A 268 1.26 -10.36 -5.85
C LEU A 268 1.12 -10.69 -4.36
N TYR A 269 2.16 -11.28 -3.76
CA TYR A 269 2.16 -11.65 -2.35
C TYR A 269 2.07 -10.43 -1.44
N TYR A 270 3.01 -9.49 -1.54
CA TYR A 270 3.11 -8.39 -0.58
C TYR A 270 1.97 -7.37 -0.73
N LEU A 271 1.39 -7.17 -1.91
CA LEU A 271 0.21 -6.31 -2.06
C LEU A 271 -1.01 -6.95 -1.40
N THR A 272 -1.18 -8.26 -1.60
CA THR A 272 -2.28 -9.03 -1.02
C THR A 272 -2.14 -9.10 0.51
N ASP A 273 -0.94 -9.39 1.01
CA ASP A 273 -0.60 -9.35 2.44
C ASP A 273 -0.90 -7.97 3.06
N SER A 274 -0.54 -6.90 2.33
CA SER A 274 -0.80 -5.53 2.78
C SER A 274 -2.29 -5.22 2.92
N LEU A 275 -3.11 -5.74 2.01
CA LEU A 275 -4.58 -5.63 2.09
C LEU A 275 -5.15 -6.50 3.21
N ILE A 276 -4.62 -7.69 3.45
CA ILE A 276 -5.09 -8.58 4.53
C ILE A 276 -4.83 -7.97 5.90
N HIS A 277 -3.67 -7.34 6.07
CA HIS A 277 -3.22 -6.83 7.36
C HIS A 277 -3.44 -5.32 7.55
N GLY A 278 -3.79 -4.58 6.49
CA GLY A 278 -3.87 -3.12 6.52
C GLY A 278 -2.51 -2.46 6.75
N THR A 279 -1.46 -2.99 6.12
CA THR A 279 -0.07 -2.53 6.24
C THR A 279 0.39 -1.85 4.95
N ARG A 280 1.62 -1.33 4.92
CA ARG A 280 2.24 -0.66 3.74
C ARG A 280 1.38 0.44 3.10
N GLY A 281 0.53 1.08 3.93
CA GLY A 281 -0.37 2.15 3.50
C GLY A 281 -1.66 1.69 2.84
N PHE A 282 -2.08 0.43 3.01
CA PHE A 282 -3.34 -0.12 2.49
C PHE A 282 -4.40 -0.31 3.56
N THR A 283 -5.67 -0.29 3.13
CA THR A 283 -6.80 -0.67 3.98
C THR A 283 -6.77 -2.16 4.28
N LYS A 284 -7.46 -2.53 5.35
CA LYS A 284 -7.66 -3.94 5.71
C LYS A 284 -8.88 -4.52 4.97
N ILE A 285 -8.74 -5.71 4.38
CA ILE A 285 -9.78 -6.54 3.80
C ILE A 285 -9.56 -7.97 4.31
N PRO A 286 -10.56 -8.67 4.86
CA PRO A 286 -10.41 -10.06 5.30
C PRO A 286 -9.94 -10.99 4.17
N ALA A 287 -8.97 -11.87 4.44
CA ALA A 287 -8.39 -12.78 3.43
C ALA A 287 -9.46 -13.65 2.76
N ASP A 288 -10.39 -14.20 3.54
CA ASP A 288 -11.53 -15.01 3.09
C ASP A 288 -12.55 -14.24 2.25
N ARG A 289 -12.40 -12.91 2.15
CA ARG A 289 -13.19 -12.00 1.30
C ARG A 289 -12.33 -11.23 0.29
N LEU A 290 -11.08 -11.65 0.04
CA LEU A 290 -10.18 -11.01 -0.90
C LEU A 290 -9.86 -11.96 -2.05
N ALA A 291 -9.92 -11.49 -3.30
CA ALA A 291 -9.42 -12.20 -4.47
C ALA A 291 -8.43 -11.32 -5.24
N ILE A 292 -7.53 -11.91 -6.03
CA ILE A 292 -6.59 -11.14 -6.87
C ILE A 292 -7.16 -11.01 -8.29
N GLY A 293 -7.33 -9.79 -8.78
CA GLY A 293 -7.76 -9.51 -10.16
C GLY A 293 -6.58 -9.42 -11.12
N LEU A 294 -6.51 -10.29 -12.12
CA LEU A 294 -5.42 -10.37 -13.10
C LEU A 294 -5.95 -10.27 -14.53
N PRO A 295 -5.20 -9.74 -15.51
CA PRO A 295 -5.62 -9.79 -16.90
C PRO A 295 -5.31 -11.17 -17.48
N THR A 296 -6.18 -11.67 -18.37
CA THR A 296 -5.99 -13.02 -18.95
C THR A 296 -4.77 -13.11 -19.85
N ASN A 297 -4.45 -12.02 -20.55
CA ASN A 297 -3.31 -11.87 -21.44
C ASN A 297 -2.98 -10.38 -21.68
N ASN A 298 -1.93 -10.10 -22.45
CA ASN A 298 -1.47 -8.74 -22.76
C ASN A 298 -2.44 -7.93 -23.64
N ASP A 299 -3.43 -8.55 -24.30
CA ASP A 299 -4.45 -7.81 -25.03
C ASP A 299 -5.59 -7.33 -24.11
N ALA A 300 -5.79 -8.01 -22.97
CA ALA A 300 -6.83 -7.67 -22.01
C ALA A 300 -6.52 -6.44 -21.14
N ALA A 301 -5.24 -6.15 -20.88
CA ALA A 301 -4.81 -4.99 -20.11
C ALA A 301 -3.45 -4.47 -20.58
N ALA A 302 -3.18 -3.17 -20.39
CA ALA A 302 -1.92 -2.53 -20.78
C ALA A 302 -0.71 -3.12 -20.05
N THR A 303 -0.89 -3.41 -18.76
CA THR A 303 0.15 -3.96 -17.88
C THR A 303 -0.50 -4.85 -16.82
N GLY A 304 0.27 -5.77 -16.23
CA GLY A 304 -0.19 -6.59 -15.11
C GLY A 304 -0.33 -8.08 -15.42
N TYR A 305 -0.28 -8.47 -16.70
CA TYR A 305 -0.26 -9.87 -17.11
C TYR A 305 0.89 -10.61 -16.40
N VAL A 306 0.57 -11.81 -15.92
CA VAL A 306 1.53 -12.67 -15.22
C VAL A 306 2.14 -13.60 -16.26
N VAL A 307 3.36 -13.28 -16.69
CA VAL A 307 4.10 -14.04 -17.69
C VAL A 307 4.36 -15.46 -17.21
N ASP A 308 4.94 -15.60 -16.01
CA ASP A 308 5.22 -16.89 -15.37
C ASP A 308 4.06 -17.28 -14.44
N PRO A 309 3.25 -18.31 -14.76
CA PRO A 309 2.13 -18.70 -13.94
C PRO A 309 2.53 -19.20 -12.55
N GLN A 310 3.80 -19.52 -12.31
CA GLN A 310 4.26 -19.89 -10.97
C GLN A 310 4.28 -18.71 -10.00
N ASP A 311 4.38 -17.48 -10.48
CA ASP A 311 4.37 -16.31 -9.59
C ASP A 311 3.05 -16.21 -8.82
N VAL A 312 1.92 -16.49 -9.50
CA VAL A 312 0.60 -16.55 -8.86
C VAL A 312 0.52 -17.74 -7.90
N LYS A 313 0.94 -18.93 -8.35
CA LYS A 313 0.85 -20.16 -7.54
C LYS A 313 1.67 -20.06 -6.26
N TYR A 314 2.89 -19.52 -6.33
CA TYR A 314 3.73 -19.31 -5.16
C TYR A 314 3.22 -18.21 -4.25
N ALA A 315 2.67 -17.11 -4.78
CA ALA A 315 2.04 -16.10 -3.95
C ALA A 315 0.82 -16.66 -3.19
N LEU A 316 -0.03 -17.45 -3.86
CA LEU A 316 -1.18 -18.12 -3.22
C LEU A 316 -0.74 -19.14 -2.16
N GLN A 317 0.28 -19.96 -2.46
CA GLN A 317 0.81 -20.93 -1.51
C GLN A 317 1.40 -20.25 -0.28
N GLU A 318 2.15 -19.16 -0.44
CA GLU A 318 2.74 -18.45 0.69
C GLU A 318 1.67 -17.74 1.55
N LEU A 319 0.60 -17.22 0.93
CA LEU A 319 -0.56 -16.73 1.66
C LEU A 319 -1.23 -17.85 2.47
N GLU A 320 -1.36 -19.06 1.92
CA GLU A 320 -1.89 -20.22 2.63
C GLU A 320 -0.96 -20.68 3.78
N ASP A 321 0.35 -20.79 3.52
CA ASP A 321 1.36 -21.20 4.50
C ASP A 321 1.46 -20.22 5.68
N THR A 322 1.19 -18.94 5.44
CA THR A 322 1.13 -17.90 6.48
C THR A 322 -0.24 -17.80 7.16
N GLY A 323 -1.17 -18.70 6.85
CA GLY A 323 -2.49 -18.78 7.49
C GLY A 323 -3.51 -17.78 6.97
N ASN A 324 -3.27 -17.20 5.80
CA ASN A 324 -4.12 -16.21 5.16
C ASN A 324 -4.61 -16.66 3.76
N PRO A 325 -5.21 -17.85 3.60
CA PRO A 325 -5.73 -18.28 2.31
C PRO A 325 -6.78 -17.30 1.81
N ILE A 326 -6.60 -16.80 0.60
CA ILE A 326 -7.51 -15.84 0.00
C ILE A 326 -8.66 -16.54 -0.74
N ARG A 327 -9.69 -15.77 -1.09
CA ARG A 327 -10.92 -16.26 -1.72
C ARG A 327 -10.73 -16.86 -3.11
N GLY A 328 -9.71 -16.43 -3.85
CA GLY A 328 -9.39 -16.96 -5.18
C GLY A 328 -8.90 -15.87 -6.14
N LEU A 329 -9.22 -16.03 -7.42
CA LEU A 329 -8.78 -15.14 -8.49
C LEU A 329 -9.98 -14.55 -9.26
N MET A 330 -9.77 -13.37 -9.83
CA MET A 330 -10.65 -12.73 -10.79
C MET A 330 -9.86 -12.43 -12.07
N THR A 331 -10.53 -12.42 -13.22
CA THR A 331 -9.91 -11.98 -14.45
C THR A 331 -10.76 -11.11 -15.36
N TRP A 332 -10.08 -10.12 -15.93
CA TRP A 332 -10.51 -9.43 -17.14
C TRP A 332 -9.79 -10.07 -18.33
N SER A 333 -10.46 -10.86 -19.19
CA SER A 333 -11.85 -11.31 -19.13
C SER A 333 -12.01 -12.69 -19.81
N VAL A 334 -13.15 -13.38 -19.64
CA VAL A 334 -13.37 -14.70 -20.29
C VAL A 334 -13.36 -14.59 -21.81
N ASN A 335 -13.82 -13.46 -22.35
CA ASN A 335 -13.81 -13.20 -23.78
C ASN A 335 -12.39 -13.03 -24.32
N TRP A 336 -11.51 -12.39 -23.55
CA TRP A 336 -10.09 -12.28 -23.88
C TRP A 336 -9.35 -13.61 -23.74
N ASP A 337 -9.70 -14.44 -22.74
CA ASP A 337 -9.11 -15.78 -22.55
C ASP A 337 -9.31 -16.70 -23.77
N ALA A 338 -10.49 -16.58 -24.41
CA ALA A 338 -10.84 -17.31 -25.62
C ALA A 338 -10.55 -16.53 -26.91
N GLY A 339 -9.93 -15.35 -26.80
CA GLY A 339 -9.64 -14.46 -27.92
C GLY A 339 -8.45 -14.92 -28.77
N LYS A 340 -7.93 -14.00 -29.56
CA LYS A 340 -6.74 -14.20 -30.38
C LYS A 340 -5.90 -12.92 -30.45
N ASP A 341 -4.60 -13.10 -30.66
CA ASP A 341 -3.67 -11.98 -30.86
C ASP A 341 -3.82 -11.35 -32.26
N LYS A 342 -3.07 -10.26 -32.50
CA LYS A 342 -3.05 -9.54 -33.78
C LYS A 342 -2.67 -10.40 -35.00
N ASP A 343 -1.94 -11.50 -34.79
CA ASP A 343 -1.49 -12.41 -35.84
C ASP A 343 -2.47 -13.58 -36.04
N GLY A 344 -3.57 -13.60 -35.27
CA GLY A 344 -4.65 -14.58 -35.35
C GLY A 344 -4.40 -15.86 -34.54
N LYS A 345 -3.38 -15.89 -33.68
CA LYS A 345 -3.13 -17.04 -32.79
C LYS A 345 -4.10 -16.98 -31.61
N GLU A 346 -4.82 -18.08 -31.39
CA GLU A 346 -5.78 -18.18 -30.28
C GLU A 346 -5.08 -18.22 -28.92
N TYR A 347 -5.62 -17.48 -27.94
CA TYR A 347 -5.19 -17.56 -26.54
C TYR A 347 -5.57 -18.87 -25.88
N SER A 348 -6.50 -19.62 -26.46
CA SER A 348 -6.76 -21.02 -26.13
C SER A 348 -7.03 -21.29 -24.64
N TRP A 349 -7.75 -20.37 -23.98
CA TRP A 349 -8.13 -20.50 -22.56
C TRP A 349 -6.94 -20.58 -21.61
N GLU A 350 -5.85 -19.88 -21.94
CA GLU A 350 -4.61 -19.92 -21.18
C GLU A 350 -4.79 -19.65 -19.68
N PHE A 351 -5.58 -18.64 -19.30
CA PHE A 351 -5.76 -18.25 -17.90
C PHE A 351 -6.48 -19.33 -17.10
N VAL A 352 -7.63 -19.81 -17.58
CA VAL A 352 -8.37 -20.87 -16.90
C VAL A 352 -7.64 -22.20 -16.93
N ASN A 353 -6.83 -22.49 -17.95
CA ASN A 353 -5.98 -23.68 -17.95
C ASN A 353 -4.86 -23.59 -16.91
N ARG A 354 -4.33 -22.39 -16.65
CA ARG A 354 -3.31 -22.15 -15.61
C ARG A 354 -3.88 -22.22 -14.18
N TYR A 355 -5.08 -21.69 -13.96
CA TYR A 355 -5.61 -21.42 -12.62
C TYR A 355 -6.97 -22.05 -12.29
N GLY A 356 -7.59 -22.77 -13.23
CA GLY A 356 -8.88 -23.44 -13.06
C GLY A 356 -8.93 -24.45 -11.91
N TYR A 357 -7.77 -25.03 -11.55
CA TYR A 357 -7.64 -25.96 -10.44
C TYR A 357 -8.16 -25.42 -9.09
N LEU A 358 -8.24 -24.08 -8.93
CA LEU A 358 -8.77 -23.45 -7.71
C LEU A 358 -10.24 -23.79 -7.46
N THR A 359 -10.99 -24.12 -8.51
CA THR A 359 -12.44 -24.38 -8.47
C THR A 359 -12.81 -25.75 -9.02
N SER A 360 -11.90 -26.42 -9.73
CA SER A 360 -12.07 -27.77 -10.27
C SER A 360 -12.02 -28.85 -9.19
N GLY A 361 -13.17 -29.19 -8.61
CA GLY A 361 -13.40 -30.56 -8.17
C GLY A 361 -13.60 -31.46 -9.38
N GLU A 362 -12.71 -32.43 -9.60
CA GLU A 362 -12.88 -33.63 -10.46
C GLU A 362 -12.70 -33.52 -12.01
N THR A 363 -11.47 -33.25 -12.47
CA THR A 363 -10.92 -33.92 -13.68
C THR A 363 -9.67 -34.71 -13.28
N PRO A 364 -9.48 -35.97 -13.71
CA PRO A 364 -8.36 -36.80 -13.25
C PRO A 364 -7.05 -36.31 -13.87
N VAL A 365 -6.38 -35.42 -13.15
CA VAL A 365 -4.96 -35.11 -13.33
C VAL A 365 -4.17 -36.19 -12.57
N PRO A 366 -3.08 -36.74 -13.12
CA PRO A 366 -2.32 -37.77 -12.42
C PRO A 366 -1.82 -37.28 -11.05
N ASP A 367 -1.88 -38.17 -10.04
CA ASP A 367 -1.40 -37.95 -8.66
C ASP A 367 0.10 -37.56 -8.57
N LYS A 368 0.84 -37.70 -9.67
CA LYS A 368 2.24 -37.31 -9.83
C LYS A 368 2.37 -36.44 -11.07
N PRO A 369 3.38 -35.54 -11.13
CA PRO A 369 3.69 -34.79 -12.33
C PRO A 369 3.85 -35.69 -13.56
N SER A 370 3.35 -35.23 -14.70
CA SER A 370 3.56 -35.85 -16.00
C SER A 370 5.04 -35.78 -16.38
N VAL A 371 5.50 -36.73 -17.18
CA VAL A 371 6.90 -36.76 -17.65
C VAL A 371 7.16 -35.53 -18.53
N PRO A 372 8.24 -34.76 -18.31
CA PRO A 372 8.60 -33.66 -19.21
C PRO A 372 8.71 -34.14 -20.66
N THR A 373 7.98 -33.50 -21.57
CA THR A 373 7.98 -33.82 -23.02
C THR A 373 8.76 -32.77 -23.81
N ASP A 374 9.05 -33.05 -25.09
CA ASP A 374 9.75 -32.13 -25.99
C ASP A 374 11.12 -31.62 -25.47
N LEU A 375 11.86 -32.47 -24.74
CA LEU A 375 13.25 -32.18 -24.38
C LEU A 375 14.09 -32.04 -25.64
N ARG A 376 14.65 -30.86 -25.87
CA ARG A 376 15.43 -30.50 -27.06
C ARG A 376 16.58 -29.55 -26.72
N SER A 377 17.61 -29.55 -27.56
CA SER A 377 18.66 -28.53 -27.54
C SER A 377 18.24 -27.35 -28.40
N THR A 378 18.36 -26.13 -27.87
CA THR A 378 18.01 -24.89 -28.57
C THR A 378 19.24 -24.13 -29.08
N GLU A 379 20.40 -24.34 -28.47
CA GLU A 379 21.67 -23.71 -28.85
C GLU A 379 22.86 -24.59 -28.45
N GLN A 380 23.94 -24.56 -29.23
CA GLN A 380 25.19 -25.28 -28.99
C GLN A 380 26.38 -24.36 -29.30
N THR A 381 27.33 -24.25 -28.38
CA THR A 381 28.62 -23.57 -28.60
C THR A 381 29.76 -24.58 -28.42
N PRO A 382 31.04 -24.20 -28.62
CA PRO A 382 32.14 -25.06 -28.26
C PRO A 382 32.21 -25.42 -26.77
N THR A 383 31.57 -24.66 -25.88
CA THR A 383 31.67 -24.87 -24.44
C THR A 383 30.34 -24.84 -23.68
N SER A 384 29.22 -24.82 -24.39
CA SER A 384 27.89 -24.84 -23.77
C SER A 384 26.82 -25.49 -24.64
N VAL A 385 25.75 -25.95 -23.98
CA VAL A 385 24.51 -26.46 -24.60
C VAL A 385 23.32 -25.86 -23.87
N LYS A 386 22.38 -25.24 -24.59
CA LYS A 386 21.07 -24.85 -24.06
C LYS A 386 20.04 -25.93 -24.34
N LEU A 387 19.22 -26.21 -23.33
CA LEU A 387 18.15 -27.19 -23.32
C LEU A 387 16.81 -26.49 -23.04
N ALA A 388 15.74 -27.02 -23.62
CA ALA A 388 14.36 -26.64 -23.31
C ALA A 388 13.43 -27.86 -23.37
N TRP A 389 12.33 -27.84 -22.63
CA TRP A 389 11.28 -28.86 -22.66
C TRP A 389 9.89 -28.24 -22.42
N SER A 390 8.84 -29.03 -22.59
CA SER A 390 7.46 -28.66 -22.24
C SER A 390 7.19 -28.82 -20.76
N LEU A 391 6.29 -28.00 -20.22
CA LEU A 391 5.89 -28.04 -18.81
C LEU A 391 5.23 -29.38 -18.46
N SER A 392 5.54 -29.90 -17.28
CA SER A 392 4.86 -31.05 -16.68
C SER A 392 3.55 -30.62 -15.98
N GLU A 393 2.54 -31.48 -16.01
CA GLU A 393 1.20 -31.28 -15.42
C GLU A 393 0.99 -32.26 -14.25
N GLY A 394 0.30 -31.85 -13.18
CA GLY A 394 0.07 -32.72 -12.02
C GLY A 394 -0.97 -32.13 -11.07
N THR A 395 -1.51 -32.94 -10.16
CA THR A 395 -2.43 -32.47 -9.10
C THR A 395 -1.78 -31.44 -8.18
N ASN A 396 -0.47 -31.57 -7.95
CA ASN A 396 0.33 -30.58 -7.25
C ASN A 396 1.25 -29.83 -8.23
N PRO A 397 1.49 -28.51 -8.03
CA PRO A 397 2.41 -27.73 -8.85
C PRO A 397 3.82 -28.33 -8.93
N VAL A 398 4.42 -28.31 -10.13
CA VAL A 398 5.82 -28.71 -10.32
C VAL A 398 6.75 -27.66 -9.70
N LEU A 399 7.46 -28.04 -8.65
CA LEU A 399 8.39 -27.20 -7.90
C LEU A 399 9.72 -27.04 -8.64
N LYS A 400 10.24 -28.14 -9.21
CA LYS A 400 11.56 -28.18 -9.84
C LYS A 400 11.69 -29.34 -10.82
N TYR A 401 12.72 -29.27 -11.63
CA TYR A 401 13.15 -30.31 -12.55
C TYR A 401 14.56 -30.75 -12.20
N GLU A 402 14.80 -32.05 -12.23
CA GLU A 402 16.14 -32.61 -12.13
C GLU A 402 16.67 -32.93 -13.52
N VAL A 403 17.87 -32.42 -13.81
CA VAL A 403 18.58 -32.65 -15.07
C VAL A 403 19.70 -33.66 -14.84
N LEU A 404 19.62 -34.79 -15.54
CA LEU A 404 20.73 -35.73 -15.64
C LEU A 404 21.65 -35.32 -16.78
N ARG A 405 22.96 -35.38 -16.55
CA ARG A 405 23.98 -35.34 -17.60
C ARG A 405 24.76 -36.64 -17.59
N ASN A 406 24.82 -37.32 -18.73
CA ASN A 406 25.46 -38.63 -18.87
C ASN A 406 24.97 -39.65 -17.82
N GLY A 407 23.66 -39.62 -17.53
CA GLY A 407 23.00 -40.51 -16.56
C GLY A 407 23.24 -40.18 -15.09
N THR A 408 23.94 -39.09 -14.76
CA THR A 408 24.19 -38.65 -13.38
C THR A 408 23.44 -37.36 -13.10
N LEU A 409 22.85 -37.22 -11.90
CA LEU A 409 22.21 -35.96 -11.48
C LEU A 409 23.26 -34.86 -11.48
N PHE A 410 23.03 -33.87 -12.33
CA PHE A 410 23.97 -32.78 -12.56
C PHE A 410 23.46 -31.48 -11.94
N PHE A 411 22.19 -31.17 -12.16
CA PHE A 411 21.62 -29.90 -11.75
C PHE A 411 20.12 -30.00 -11.46
N THR A 412 19.61 -29.03 -10.72
CA THR A 412 18.19 -28.86 -10.46
C THR A 412 17.80 -27.45 -10.86
N VAL A 413 16.73 -27.32 -11.65
CA VAL A 413 16.21 -26.04 -12.14
C VAL A 413 14.74 -25.90 -11.78
N SER A 414 14.27 -24.68 -11.60
CA SER A 414 12.84 -24.41 -11.38
C SER A 414 12.06 -24.16 -12.68
N ARG A 415 12.76 -24.03 -13.82
CA ARG A 415 12.20 -23.66 -15.13
C ARG A 415 12.43 -24.75 -16.17
N PRO A 416 11.63 -24.80 -17.25
CA PRO A 416 11.75 -25.83 -18.28
C PRO A 416 12.86 -25.56 -19.30
N ASP A 417 13.89 -24.83 -18.90
CA ASP A 417 15.07 -24.49 -19.69
C ASP A 417 16.33 -24.53 -18.82
N PHE A 418 17.47 -24.82 -19.44
CA PHE A 418 18.75 -24.93 -18.75
C PHE A 418 19.92 -24.72 -19.72
N GLU A 419 20.93 -23.94 -19.32
CA GLU A 419 22.20 -23.82 -20.04
C GLU A 419 23.32 -24.54 -19.28
N ASP A 420 23.84 -25.62 -19.87
CA ASP A 420 25.03 -26.31 -19.39
C ASP A 420 26.28 -25.66 -19.98
N THR A 421 27.16 -25.11 -19.14
CA THR A 421 28.37 -24.37 -19.55
C THR A 421 29.66 -25.05 -19.06
N GLY A 422 30.80 -24.67 -19.64
CA GLY A 422 32.11 -25.26 -19.29
C GLY A 422 32.33 -26.65 -19.89
N LEU A 423 31.59 -26.98 -20.96
CA LEU A 423 31.71 -28.23 -21.69
C LEU A 423 32.98 -28.26 -22.56
N GLN A 424 33.46 -29.46 -22.87
CA GLN A 424 34.59 -29.61 -23.77
C GLN A 424 34.14 -29.44 -25.22
N PRO A 425 34.88 -28.71 -26.08
CA PRO A 425 34.58 -28.61 -27.51
C PRO A 425 34.57 -29.97 -28.22
N GLY A 426 33.69 -30.10 -29.21
CA GLY A 426 33.53 -31.31 -30.03
C GLY A 426 33.14 -32.56 -29.24
N THR A 427 32.51 -32.42 -28.07
CA THR A 427 32.20 -33.51 -27.15
C THR A 427 30.69 -33.72 -27.04
N THR A 428 30.25 -34.98 -27.07
CA THR A 428 28.83 -35.36 -26.96
C THR A 428 28.44 -35.62 -25.50
N TYR A 429 27.31 -35.06 -25.10
CA TYR A 429 26.68 -35.23 -23.79
C TYR A 429 25.24 -35.75 -23.95
N SER A 430 24.76 -36.57 -23.01
CA SER A 430 23.36 -36.99 -22.96
C SER A 430 22.59 -36.33 -21.82
N TYR A 431 21.33 -35.94 -22.08
CA TYR A 431 20.48 -35.25 -21.13
C TYR A 431 19.11 -35.92 -20.96
N GLN A 432 18.63 -35.96 -19.72
CA GLN A 432 17.28 -36.37 -19.34
C GLN A 432 16.74 -35.43 -18.26
N VAL A 433 15.41 -35.26 -18.20
CA VAL A 433 14.77 -34.39 -17.23
C VAL A 433 13.57 -35.08 -16.60
N ARG A 434 13.34 -34.89 -15.28
CA ARG A 434 12.08 -35.26 -14.61
C ARG A 434 11.54 -34.09 -13.79
N ALA A 435 10.23 -34.06 -13.61
CA ALA A 435 9.55 -33.08 -12.77
C ALA A 435 9.40 -33.58 -11.33
N ILE A 436 9.42 -32.65 -10.38
CA ILE A 436 9.16 -32.86 -8.96
C ILE A 436 8.14 -31.81 -8.52
N ASP A 437 7.05 -32.22 -7.89
CA ASP A 437 6.05 -31.29 -7.36
C ASP A 437 6.37 -30.75 -5.97
N VAL A 438 5.54 -29.81 -5.51
CA VAL A 438 5.63 -29.18 -4.18
C VAL A 438 5.42 -30.16 -3.01
N MET A 439 4.87 -31.35 -3.28
CA MET A 439 4.73 -32.43 -2.31
C MET A 439 5.85 -33.49 -2.44
N ASP A 440 6.93 -33.15 -3.17
CA ASP A 440 8.07 -34.01 -3.51
C ASP A 440 7.73 -35.28 -4.32
N ASN A 441 6.56 -35.34 -4.97
CA ASN A 441 6.27 -36.42 -5.91
C ASN A 441 7.03 -36.22 -7.22
N THR A 442 7.64 -37.29 -7.71
CA THR A 442 8.47 -37.25 -8.93
C THR A 442 7.81 -37.94 -10.13
N SER A 443 7.90 -37.33 -11.31
CA SER A 443 7.62 -38.01 -12.59
C SER A 443 8.70 -39.06 -12.91
N ALA A 444 8.45 -39.89 -13.92
CA ALA A 444 9.55 -40.61 -14.59
C ALA A 444 10.44 -39.61 -15.37
N PHE A 445 11.67 -40.01 -15.70
CA PHE A 445 12.55 -39.23 -16.58
C PHE A 445 12.05 -39.23 -18.03
N SER A 446 12.27 -38.11 -18.72
CA SER A 446 12.06 -37.97 -20.14
C SER A 446 12.95 -38.94 -20.95
N THR A 447 12.61 -39.08 -22.24
CA THR A 447 13.51 -39.73 -23.20
C THR A 447 14.82 -38.95 -23.29
N ALA A 448 15.95 -39.65 -23.26
CA ALA A 448 17.26 -39.02 -23.36
C ALA A 448 17.50 -38.41 -24.74
N ILE A 449 18.08 -37.22 -24.77
CA ILE A 449 18.66 -36.64 -25.99
C ILE A 449 20.19 -36.64 -25.91
N SER A 450 20.86 -36.70 -27.07
CA SER A 450 22.32 -36.57 -27.17
C SER A 450 22.65 -35.30 -27.94
N VAL A 451 23.55 -34.49 -27.39
CA VAL A 451 23.91 -33.17 -27.92
C VAL A 451 25.43 -33.03 -27.94
N SER A 452 25.99 -32.63 -29.08
CA SER A 452 27.43 -32.38 -29.21
C SER A 452 27.73 -30.88 -29.14
N THR A 453 28.73 -30.48 -28.36
CA THR A 453 29.29 -29.13 -28.47
C THR A 453 29.97 -28.94 -29.82
N GLN A 454 30.04 -27.69 -30.28
CA GLN A 454 30.74 -27.36 -31.52
C GLN A 454 32.24 -27.63 -31.39
N ALA A 455 32.93 -27.87 -32.52
CA ALA A 455 34.39 -27.97 -32.51
C ALA A 455 34.99 -26.60 -32.17
N GLY A 456 35.99 -26.57 -31.28
CA GLY A 456 36.69 -25.34 -30.94
C GLY A 456 37.61 -24.91 -32.08
N SER A 457 37.49 -23.68 -32.57
CA SER A 457 38.51 -23.04 -33.40
C SER A 457 39.68 -22.65 -32.50
N GLY A 458 40.84 -23.27 -32.71
CA GLY A 458 42.04 -22.98 -31.92
C GLY A 458 42.65 -21.62 -32.24
N GLY A 459 42.94 -20.84 -31.19
CA GLY A 459 44.14 -20.00 -31.06
C GLY A 459 44.21 -18.68 -31.83
N GLY A 460 43.43 -17.67 -31.41
CA GLY A 460 43.72 -16.25 -31.66
C GLY A 460 44.36 -15.58 -30.44
N ALA A 461 45.04 -14.44 -30.62
CA ALA A 461 45.56 -13.66 -29.50
C ALA A 461 44.41 -13.14 -28.61
N LYS A 462 44.61 -13.12 -27.28
CA LYS A 462 43.62 -12.56 -26.34
C LYS A 462 43.38 -11.06 -26.62
N PRO A 463 42.19 -10.52 -26.32
CA PRO A 463 41.94 -9.08 -26.35
C PRO A 463 42.92 -8.28 -25.51
N THR A 464 43.27 -7.08 -25.97
CA THR A 464 44.08 -6.13 -25.21
C THR A 464 43.33 -5.66 -23.96
N THR A 465 44.08 -5.35 -22.90
CA THR A 465 43.51 -4.93 -21.62
C THR A 465 42.94 -3.52 -21.69
N PRO A 466 41.66 -3.29 -21.32
CA PRO A 466 41.11 -1.95 -21.19
C PRO A 466 41.76 -1.18 -20.01
N VAL A 467 41.91 0.13 -20.16
CA VAL A 467 42.39 1.04 -19.11
C VAL A 467 41.19 1.81 -18.55
N LEU A 468 40.90 1.62 -17.27
CA LEU A 468 39.75 2.20 -16.57
C LEU A 468 40.07 3.61 -16.03
N SER A 469 39.14 4.54 -16.19
CA SER A 469 39.22 5.94 -15.75
C SER A 469 37.93 6.38 -15.03
N LEU A 470 38.06 7.29 -14.07
CA LEU A 470 36.93 7.91 -13.37
C LEU A 470 36.48 9.16 -14.14
N SER A 471 35.18 9.32 -14.39
CA SER A 471 34.60 10.50 -15.07
C SER A 471 33.67 11.33 -14.19
N GLY A 472 33.19 10.80 -13.07
CA GLY A 472 32.37 11.55 -12.11
C GLY A 472 32.09 10.76 -10.84
N VAL A 473 31.85 11.48 -9.74
CA VAL A 473 31.39 10.93 -8.47
C VAL A 473 30.35 11.88 -7.88
N THR A 474 29.31 11.31 -7.29
CA THR A 474 28.32 12.01 -6.45
C THR A 474 28.18 11.26 -5.13
N ASP A 475 27.24 11.66 -4.28
CA ASP A 475 26.92 10.91 -3.06
C ASP A 475 26.28 9.55 -3.35
N LYS A 476 25.69 9.37 -4.55
CA LYS A 476 24.97 8.14 -4.92
C LYS A 476 25.41 7.52 -6.24
N SER A 477 26.43 8.05 -6.91
CA SER A 477 26.86 7.49 -8.18
C SER A 477 28.36 7.62 -8.44
N VAL A 478 28.88 6.70 -9.23
CA VAL A 478 30.24 6.69 -9.77
C VAL A 478 30.16 6.47 -11.28
N SER A 479 30.66 7.43 -12.05
CA SER A 479 30.77 7.32 -13.51
C SER A 479 32.19 6.91 -13.90
N LEU A 480 32.28 5.89 -14.75
CA LEU A 480 33.50 5.25 -15.23
C LEU A 480 33.57 5.33 -16.75
N THR A 481 34.78 5.42 -17.29
CA THR A 481 35.08 5.27 -18.73
C THR A 481 36.29 4.35 -18.91
N TRP A 482 36.44 3.74 -20.08
CA TRP A 482 37.63 2.94 -20.39
C TRP A 482 38.07 3.04 -21.84
N THR A 483 39.33 2.69 -22.10
CA THR A 483 39.86 2.61 -23.47
C THR A 483 39.32 1.39 -24.20
N ALA A 484 39.00 1.55 -25.48
CA ALA A 484 38.61 0.43 -26.35
C ALA A 484 39.71 -0.64 -26.42
N SER A 485 39.32 -1.89 -26.23
CA SER A 485 40.15 -3.08 -26.41
C SER A 485 40.15 -3.53 -27.87
N THR A 486 41.21 -4.20 -28.28
CA THR A 486 41.44 -4.74 -29.62
C THR A 486 41.77 -6.22 -29.53
N SER A 487 41.26 -7.03 -30.46
CA SER A 487 41.62 -8.45 -30.62
C SER A 487 41.69 -8.77 -32.12
N ASP A 488 42.20 -9.95 -32.47
CA ASP A 488 42.14 -10.46 -33.85
C ASP A 488 40.69 -10.70 -34.31
N SER A 489 39.76 -10.68 -33.35
CA SER A 489 38.33 -10.77 -33.54
C SER A 489 37.56 -9.69 -32.77
N PRO A 490 36.31 -9.37 -33.17
CA PRO A 490 35.57 -8.28 -32.55
C PRO A 490 35.37 -8.48 -31.04
N ILE A 491 35.44 -7.39 -30.28
CA ILE A 491 35.04 -7.39 -28.87
C ILE A 491 33.52 -7.47 -28.82
N ASN A 492 32.96 -8.52 -28.21
CA ASN A 492 31.50 -8.66 -28.10
C ASN A 492 30.95 -8.05 -26.82
N ARG A 493 31.75 -7.97 -25.74
CA ARG A 493 31.31 -7.35 -24.47
C ARG A 493 32.45 -6.87 -23.59
N TYR A 494 32.13 -5.90 -22.74
CA TYR A 494 32.87 -5.58 -21.52
C TYR A 494 32.14 -6.11 -20.30
N GLN A 495 32.88 -6.43 -19.24
CA GLN A 495 32.30 -6.84 -17.96
C GLN A 495 32.91 -6.03 -16.82
N ILE A 496 32.05 -5.43 -16.01
CA ILE A 496 32.42 -4.61 -14.86
C ILE A 496 32.35 -5.44 -13.58
N ASP A 497 33.39 -5.28 -12.75
CA ASP A 497 33.53 -5.82 -11.42
C ASP A 497 33.37 -4.68 -10.40
N ARG A 498 32.46 -4.86 -9.44
CA ARG A 498 32.24 -3.98 -8.28
C ARG A 498 32.41 -4.79 -7.00
N ASP A 499 33.48 -4.54 -6.27
CA ASP A 499 33.85 -5.25 -5.03
C ASP A 499 33.93 -6.80 -5.17
N GLY A 500 34.00 -7.36 -6.39
CA GLY A 500 34.02 -8.80 -6.69
C GLY A 500 33.28 -9.21 -7.99
N TRP A 501 33.67 -10.33 -8.60
CA TRP A 501 33.12 -10.81 -9.88
C TRP A 501 31.84 -11.67 -9.75
N PRO A 502 30.80 -11.53 -10.63
CA PRO A 502 30.52 -10.42 -11.56
C PRO A 502 29.15 -9.73 -11.36
N THR A 503 29.01 -8.47 -11.81
CA THR A 503 27.76 -7.70 -11.61
C THR A 503 27.13 -7.10 -12.88
N THR A 504 27.85 -6.74 -13.95
CA THR A 504 27.20 -6.20 -15.17
C THR A 504 28.00 -6.49 -16.45
N ALA A 505 27.31 -6.90 -17.52
CA ALA A 505 27.89 -7.07 -18.86
C ALA A 505 27.34 -6.00 -19.80
N LEU A 506 28.22 -5.38 -20.59
CA LEU A 506 27.93 -4.28 -21.50
C LEU A 506 28.34 -4.66 -22.92
N SER A 507 27.67 -4.11 -23.94
CA SER A 507 28.03 -4.34 -25.34
C SER A 507 29.50 -3.97 -25.61
N GLY A 508 30.15 -4.66 -26.54
CA GLY A 508 31.53 -4.38 -26.97
C GLY A 508 31.75 -2.99 -27.59
N GLU A 509 30.67 -2.27 -27.91
CA GLU A 509 30.70 -0.88 -28.39
C GLU A 509 30.56 0.16 -27.26
N THR A 510 30.40 -0.28 -26.01
CA THR A 510 30.24 0.61 -24.84
C THR A 510 31.58 0.88 -24.16
N TYR A 511 31.85 2.16 -23.87
CA TYR A 511 33.11 2.61 -23.25
C TYR A 511 32.92 3.46 -22.00
N ALA A 512 31.70 3.49 -21.47
CA ALA A 512 31.31 4.25 -20.29
C ALA A 512 30.22 3.51 -19.51
N PHE A 513 30.22 3.68 -18.19
CA PHE A 513 29.23 3.10 -17.28
C PHE A 513 29.03 4.04 -16.08
N THR A 514 27.79 4.28 -15.69
CA THR A 514 27.47 4.96 -14.43
C THR A 514 26.84 3.95 -13.51
N ASP A 515 27.46 3.72 -12.36
CA ASP A 515 26.91 2.97 -11.25
C ASP A 515 26.12 3.94 -10.36
N GLU A 516 24.82 3.72 -10.20
CA GLU A 516 23.90 4.58 -9.45
C GLU A 516 23.42 3.87 -8.16
N GLU A 517 22.66 4.56 -7.31
CA GLU A 517 22.15 4.03 -6.03
C GLU A 517 23.24 3.55 -5.06
N LEU A 518 24.41 4.18 -5.09
CA LEU A 518 25.51 3.92 -4.16
C LEU A 518 25.26 4.53 -2.78
N THR A 519 25.86 3.95 -1.76
CA THR A 519 25.83 4.46 -0.38
C THR A 519 26.73 5.68 -0.26
N PRO A 520 26.26 6.84 0.23
CA PRO A 520 27.10 8.02 0.47
C PRO A 520 28.26 7.76 1.43
N GLY A 521 29.41 8.38 1.17
CA GLY A 521 30.62 8.27 1.99
C GLY A 521 31.26 6.87 2.01
N ARG A 522 30.85 5.95 1.12
CA ARG A 522 31.38 4.58 1.06
C ARG A 522 32.40 4.43 -0.07
N THR A 523 33.49 3.72 0.23
CA THR A 523 34.51 3.34 -0.74
C THR A 523 34.10 2.11 -1.55
N TYR A 524 34.24 2.19 -2.88
CA TYR A 524 33.95 1.14 -3.86
C TYR A 524 35.16 0.84 -4.74
N LYS A 525 35.29 -0.42 -5.17
CA LYS A 525 36.38 -0.91 -6.02
C LYS A 525 35.89 -1.38 -7.39
N TYR A 526 36.43 -0.81 -8.46
CA TYR A 526 36.01 -1.09 -9.84
C TYR A 526 37.15 -1.60 -10.73
N ARG A 527 36.80 -2.58 -11.59
CA ARG A 527 37.62 -3.13 -12.67
C ARG A 527 36.78 -3.44 -13.91
N VAL A 528 37.42 -3.56 -15.06
CA VAL A 528 36.79 -3.96 -16.33
C VAL A 528 37.65 -4.99 -17.07
N VAL A 529 36.99 -5.95 -17.75
CA VAL A 529 37.60 -6.89 -18.69
C VAL A 529 36.87 -6.85 -20.02
N ALA A 530 37.56 -7.17 -21.11
CA ALA A 530 36.98 -7.33 -22.43
C ALA A 530 36.90 -8.81 -22.81
N ARG A 531 35.89 -9.18 -23.60
CA ARG A 531 35.77 -10.50 -24.23
C ARG A 531 35.58 -10.34 -25.73
N ASP A 532 36.24 -11.17 -26.51
CA ASP A 532 35.97 -11.28 -27.95
C ASP A 532 34.90 -12.33 -28.29
N GLU A 533 34.56 -12.41 -29.57
CA GLU A 533 33.61 -13.37 -30.14
C GLU A 533 34.08 -14.84 -30.00
N GLU A 534 35.38 -15.09 -29.89
CA GLU A 534 36.02 -16.40 -29.63
C GLU A 534 36.14 -16.70 -28.14
N LEU A 535 35.45 -15.89 -27.33
CA LEU A 535 35.26 -16.10 -25.91
C LEU A 535 36.54 -15.99 -25.08
N GLN A 536 37.61 -15.42 -25.64
CA GLN A 536 38.84 -15.11 -24.93
C GLN A 536 38.67 -13.86 -24.08
N TRP A 537 39.22 -13.88 -22.87
CA TRP A 537 39.22 -12.73 -21.97
C TRP A 537 40.54 -11.97 -22.06
N SER A 538 40.47 -10.64 -22.02
CA SER A 538 41.63 -9.81 -21.71
C SER A 538 42.15 -10.09 -20.30
N GLU A 539 43.35 -9.60 -19.99
CA GLU A 539 43.72 -9.40 -18.59
C GLU A 539 42.83 -8.29 -17.96
N VAL A 540 42.74 -8.26 -16.62
CA VAL A 540 41.92 -7.30 -15.87
C VAL A 540 42.53 -5.89 -15.92
N SER A 541 41.69 -4.86 -16.01
CA SER A 541 42.13 -3.45 -15.97
C SER A 541 42.84 -3.08 -14.65
N ASN A 542 43.36 -1.85 -14.60
CA ASN A 542 43.70 -1.19 -13.34
C ASN A 542 42.48 -1.09 -12.40
N LEU A 543 42.75 -1.03 -11.10
CA LEU A 543 41.75 -0.86 -10.04
C LEU A 543 41.48 0.64 -9.82
N ILE A 544 40.21 1.03 -9.79
CA ILE A 544 39.77 2.31 -9.22
C ILE A 544 39.16 2.04 -7.86
N GLU A 545 39.68 2.69 -6.83
CA GLU A 545 39.13 2.71 -5.47
C GLU A 545 38.67 4.14 -5.18
N ILE A 546 37.36 4.36 -5.06
CA ILE A 546 36.76 5.69 -4.94
C ILE A 546 35.68 5.71 -3.86
N THR A 547 35.64 6.78 -3.07
CA THR A 547 34.60 7.03 -2.07
C THR A 547 33.56 7.96 -2.65
N THR A 548 32.29 7.59 -2.60
CA THR A 548 31.17 8.49 -2.92
C THR A 548 31.19 9.72 -2.01
N ASP A 549 30.65 10.83 -2.48
CA ASP A 549 30.53 12.02 -1.64
C ASP A 549 29.64 11.70 -0.41
N SER A 550 29.84 12.44 0.68
CA SER A 550 28.93 12.36 1.82
C SER A 550 27.57 12.95 1.45
N GLU A 551 26.48 12.42 2.04
CA GLU A 551 25.14 12.97 1.84
C GLU A 551 25.14 14.49 2.15
N PRO A 552 24.51 15.33 1.32
CA PRO A 552 24.44 16.76 1.58
C PRO A 552 23.76 17.02 2.93
N HIS A 553 24.39 17.86 3.77
CA HIS A 553 23.86 18.24 5.07
C HIS A 553 22.54 19.03 4.89
N LYS A 554 21.40 18.39 5.19
CA LYS A 554 20.10 19.06 5.23
C LYS A 554 20.06 20.07 6.39
N PRO A 555 19.37 21.22 6.24
CA PRO A 555 19.15 22.14 7.34
C PRO A 555 18.46 21.46 8.52
N SER A 556 18.85 21.86 9.72
CA SER A 556 18.15 21.57 10.96
C SER A 556 16.77 22.20 10.95
N LEU A 557 15.79 21.46 11.50
CA LEU A 557 14.43 21.93 11.66
C LEU A 557 14.38 23.19 12.55
N PRO A 558 13.56 24.20 12.20
CA PRO A 558 13.26 25.30 13.11
C PRO A 558 12.65 24.77 14.42
N VAL A 559 13.14 25.25 15.55
CA VAL A 559 12.66 24.86 16.90
C VAL A 559 11.86 25.99 17.54
N ASP A 560 11.20 25.72 18.67
CA ASP A 560 10.38 26.68 19.43
C ASP A 560 9.25 27.35 18.61
N PHE A 561 8.73 26.67 17.59
CA PHE A 561 7.66 27.21 16.75
C PHE A 561 6.36 27.37 17.53
N ARG A 562 5.96 28.63 17.74
CA ARG A 562 4.87 29.02 18.65
C ARG A 562 4.09 30.23 18.14
N SER A 563 2.88 30.41 18.67
CA SER A 563 2.10 31.64 18.49
C SER A 563 2.33 32.58 19.67
N THR A 564 2.64 33.85 19.39
CA THR A 564 2.97 34.87 20.41
C THR A 564 1.94 35.99 20.50
N GLY A 565 1.03 36.07 19.54
CA GLY A 565 -0.02 37.09 19.50
C GLY A 565 -1.16 36.67 18.59
N ARG A 566 -2.35 37.21 18.86
CA ARG A 566 -3.56 37.03 18.04
C ARG A 566 -4.41 38.28 18.13
N THR A 567 -5.17 38.50 17.06
CA THR A 567 -6.29 39.45 17.02
C THR A 567 -7.49 38.75 16.41
N THR A 568 -8.59 39.48 16.14
CA THR A 568 -9.74 38.92 15.43
C THR A 568 -9.42 38.56 13.98
N THR A 569 -8.33 39.07 13.39
CA THR A 569 -7.99 38.86 11.98
C THR A 569 -6.51 38.56 11.72
N SER A 570 -5.72 38.31 12.76
CA SER A 570 -4.31 37.96 12.60
C SER A 570 -3.78 37.03 13.68
N ILE A 571 -2.71 36.32 13.35
CA ILE A 571 -1.92 35.47 14.26
C ILE A 571 -0.45 35.80 14.06
N THR A 572 0.27 36.06 15.16
CA THR A 572 1.73 36.24 15.16
C THR A 572 2.40 34.93 15.54
N LEU A 573 3.36 34.52 14.72
CA LEU A 573 4.14 33.29 14.80
C LEU A 573 5.61 33.63 15.05
N ASP A 574 6.27 32.83 15.89
CA ASP A 574 7.67 33.01 16.28
C ASP A 574 8.37 31.65 16.31
N TRP A 575 9.67 31.62 16.00
CA TRP A 575 10.50 30.42 16.01
C TRP A 575 11.98 30.76 16.19
N SER A 576 12.74 29.81 16.70
CA SER A 576 14.19 29.87 16.74
C SER A 576 14.76 29.53 15.36
N VAL A 577 15.68 30.37 14.88
CA VAL A 577 16.34 30.16 13.58
C VAL A 577 17.25 28.92 13.61
N SER A 578 17.32 28.19 12.50
CA SER A 578 18.26 27.08 12.28
C SER A 578 19.71 27.56 12.45
N THR A 579 20.58 26.69 13.00
CA THR A 579 21.96 27.07 13.41
C THR A 579 23.06 26.17 12.84
N ASP A 580 22.71 25.21 12.00
CA ASP A 580 23.68 24.29 11.42
C ASP A 580 24.60 24.98 10.39
N ALA A 581 25.67 24.26 10.00
CA ALA A 581 26.73 24.80 9.16
C ALA A 581 26.32 25.03 7.69
N SER A 582 25.13 24.58 7.25
CA SER A 582 24.68 24.79 5.86
C SER A 582 24.04 26.16 5.61
N GLY A 583 23.93 27.00 6.65
CA GLY A 583 23.38 28.36 6.54
C GLY A 583 24.12 29.26 5.55
N PRO A 584 23.49 30.35 5.07
CA PRO A 584 22.27 30.98 5.59
C PRO A 584 20.96 30.29 5.18
N PHE A 585 19.91 30.49 6.00
CA PHE A 585 18.60 29.84 5.84
C PHE A 585 17.49 30.83 5.45
N HIS A 586 16.51 30.34 4.71
CA HIS A 586 15.23 30.99 4.51
C HIS A 586 14.10 30.05 4.95
N TYR A 587 12.98 30.64 5.35
CA TYR A 587 11.85 29.88 5.87
C TYR A 587 10.61 30.06 5.02
N GLU A 588 9.91 28.95 4.80
CA GLU A 588 8.61 28.92 4.17
C GLU A 588 7.56 28.50 5.20
N LEU A 589 6.50 29.32 5.32
CA LEU A 589 5.39 29.06 6.24
C LEU A 589 4.19 28.55 5.45
N PHE A 590 3.50 27.58 6.04
CA PHE A 590 2.30 26.99 5.48
C PHE A 590 1.15 27.18 6.44
N ARG A 591 -0.02 27.53 5.91
CA ARG A 591 -1.30 27.62 6.64
C ARG A 591 -2.31 26.70 5.98
N LYS A 592 -2.88 25.76 6.73
CA LYS A 592 -3.80 24.74 6.18
C LYS A 592 -3.19 23.94 5.02
N GLY A 593 -1.88 23.69 5.09
CA GLY A 593 -1.12 22.98 4.05
C GLY A 593 -0.81 23.80 2.79
N VAL A 594 -1.24 25.06 2.72
CA VAL A 594 -0.94 25.96 1.59
C VAL A 594 0.16 26.93 2.01
N SER A 595 1.18 27.10 1.16
CA SER A 595 2.24 28.09 1.39
C SER A 595 1.66 29.50 1.48
N ILE A 596 2.05 30.23 2.52
CA ILE A 596 1.77 31.66 2.69
C ILE A 596 3.00 32.53 2.37
N GLY A 597 4.00 31.93 1.74
CA GLY A 597 5.17 32.55 1.13
C GLY A 597 6.50 32.13 1.75
N GLU A 598 7.54 32.21 0.92
CA GLU A 598 8.95 31.99 1.26
C GLU A 598 9.62 33.24 1.87
N GLY A 599 10.83 33.08 2.41
CA GLY A 599 11.66 34.18 2.89
C GLY A 599 11.14 34.86 4.17
N LYS A 600 10.34 34.15 4.96
CA LYS A 600 9.77 34.68 6.21
C LYS A 600 10.84 34.73 7.30
N ALA A 601 10.73 35.71 8.20
CA ALA A 601 11.60 35.84 9.35
C ALA A 601 10.77 35.86 10.65
N PRO A 602 11.26 35.25 11.74
CA PRO A 602 10.60 35.34 13.04
C PRO A 602 10.84 36.73 13.69
N PRO A 603 9.83 37.35 14.33
CA PRO A 603 8.41 36.95 14.32
C PRO A 603 7.71 37.36 13.01
N PHE A 604 6.78 36.52 12.54
CA PHE A 604 5.94 36.77 11.37
C PHE A 604 4.47 36.91 11.77
N THR A 605 3.77 37.93 11.26
CA THR A 605 2.33 38.10 11.47
C THR A 605 1.55 37.75 10.21
N ASP A 606 0.66 36.78 10.35
CA ASP A 606 -0.26 36.34 9.32
C ASP A 606 -1.59 37.11 9.47
N GLU A 607 -1.94 37.90 8.47
CA GLU A 607 -3.10 38.82 8.48
C GLU A 607 -4.24 38.33 7.56
N GLY A 608 -5.40 38.99 7.64
CA GLY A 608 -6.57 38.67 6.80
C GLY A 608 -7.30 37.39 7.21
N LEU A 609 -7.11 36.95 8.44
CA LEU A 609 -7.76 35.78 9.00
C LEU A 609 -9.22 36.06 9.36
N LEU A 610 -10.00 34.97 9.45
CA LEU A 610 -11.36 35.00 9.97
C LEU A 610 -11.29 34.91 11.50
N GLN A 611 -12.13 35.70 12.17
CA GLN A 611 -12.27 35.69 13.63
C GLN A 611 -12.83 34.37 14.15
N SER A 612 -12.60 34.11 15.44
CA SER A 612 -13.06 32.90 16.15
C SER A 612 -12.69 31.59 15.43
N ARG A 613 -11.52 31.54 14.79
CA ARG A 613 -11.15 30.44 13.89
C ARG A 613 -9.81 29.84 14.29
N LEU A 614 -9.76 28.51 14.25
CA LEU A 614 -8.54 27.72 14.41
C LEU A 614 -7.81 27.61 13.07
N TYR A 615 -6.50 27.78 13.12
CA TYR A 615 -5.56 27.64 12.01
C TYR A 615 -4.44 26.67 12.40
N ASP A 616 -4.00 25.85 11.45
CA ASP A 616 -2.80 25.03 11.57
C ASP A 616 -1.67 25.59 10.71
N TYR A 617 -0.49 25.65 11.30
CA TYR A 617 0.73 26.13 10.69
C TYR A 617 1.83 25.08 10.76
N HIS A 618 2.70 25.06 9.77
CA HIS A 618 4.01 24.42 9.86
C HIS A 618 5.04 25.24 9.08
N ILE A 619 6.31 25.01 9.38
CA ILE A 619 7.43 25.75 8.79
C ILE A 619 8.48 24.79 8.24
N ILE A 620 9.10 25.17 7.12
CA ILE A 620 10.22 24.47 6.49
C ILE A 620 11.40 25.45 6.44
N ALA A 621 12.61 24.95 6.74
CA ALA A 621 13.85 25.67 6.52
C ALA A 621 14.53 25.17 5.25
N THR A 622 15.06 26.09 4.45
CA THR A 622 15.85 25.78 3.26
C THR A 622 17.17 26.54 3.31
N ASP A 623 18.28 25.88 3.01
CA ASP A 623 19.60 26.52 2.95
C ASP A 623 19.86 27.27 1.64
N SER A 624 21.01 27.92 1.58
CA SER A 624 21.52 28.63 0.39
C SER A 624 21.81 27.74 -0.82
N MET A 625 21.88 26.42 -0.65
CA MET A 625 22.10 25.43 -1.72
C MET A 625 20.79 24.81 -2.23
N GLY A 626 19.65 25.16 -1.61
CA GLY A 626 18.33 24.68 -1.97
C GLY A 626 17.93 23.37 -1.29
N ASN A 627 18.69 22.91 -0.29
CA ASN A 627 18.30 21.75 0.51
C ASN A 627 17.27 22.17 1.55
N SER A 628 16.19 21.39 1.71
CA SER A 628 15.13 21.67 2.68
C SER A 628 15.16 20.67 3.85
N SER A 629 14.80 21.17 5.04
CA SER A 629 14.42 20.34 6.17
C SER A 629 13.11 19.58 5.89
N GLY A 630 12.75 18.65 6.78
CA GLY A 630 11.34 18.24 6.88
C GLY A 630 10.43 19.41 7.33
N PRO A 631 9.10 19.26 7.30
CA PRO A 631 8.20 20.20 7.95
C PRO A 631 8.31 20.11 9.48
N SER A 632 8.15 21.24 10.17
CA SER A 632 7.99 21.26 11.62
C SER A 632 6.76 20.48 12.07
N GLU A 633 6.70 20.14 13.35
CA GLU A 633 5.44 19.77 13.99
C GLU A 633 4.39 20.87 13.79
N LYS A 634 3.13 20.46 13.73
CA LYS A 634 2.02 21.40 13.49
C LYS A 634 1.79 22.28 14.70
N LEU A 635 1.79 23.59 14.49
CA LEU A 635 1.33 24.58 15.45
C LEU A 635 -0.13 24.92 15.21
N LEU A 636 -0.95 24.81 16.23
CA LEU A 636 -2.35 25.22 16.22
C LEU A 636 -2.48 26.58 16.90
N ALA A 637 -3.19 27.50 16.27
CA ALA A 637 -3.43 28.83 16.81
C ALA A 637 -4.83 29.33 16.43
N THR A 638 -5.42 30.17 17.28
CA THR A 638 -6.79 30.68 17.13
C THR A 638 -6.79 32.20 17.03
N THR A 639 -7.69 32.76 16.20
CA THR A 639 -7.99 34.20 16.20
C THR A 639 -8.98 34.55 17.29
N ASP A 640 -8.90 35.79 17.80
CA ASP A 640 -9.86 36.32 18.78
C ASP A 640 -11.29 36.32 18.27
N SER A 641 -12.20 36.35 19.24
CA SER A 641 -13.63 36.49 19.01
C SER A 641 -14.06 37.92 19.30
N GLU A 642 -14.94 38.45 18.45
CA GLU A 642 -15.65 39.69 18.79
C GLU A 642 -16.51 39.50 20.05
N ALA A 643 -16.67 40.59 20.80
CA ALA A 643 -17.51 40.61 21.98
C ALA A 643 -18.98 40.29 21.61
N SER A 644 -19.65 39.49 22.43
CA SER A 644 -21.04 39.10 22.26
C SER A 644 -21.73 39.04 23.62
N ASN A 645 -23.01 39.44 23.66
CA ASN A 645 -23.84 39.38 24.87
C ASN A 645 -24.76 38.16 24.90
N ASP A 646 -24.80 37.36 23.83
CA ASP A 646 -25.73 36.24 23.67
C ASP A 646 -25.05 34.89 23.99
N ARG A 647 -23.76 34.89 24.36
CA ARG A 647 -22.96 33.72 24.71
C ARG A 647 -21.81 34.10 25.65
N PRO A 648 -21.10 33.15 26.28
CA PRO A 648 -19.98 33.48 27.14
C PRO A 648 -18.80 34.02 26.33
N ALA A 649 -17.98 34.89 26.92
CA ALA A 649 -16.68 35.22 26.34
C ALA A 649 -15.71 34.01 26.45
N PRO A 650 -14.70 33.90 25.58
CA PRO A 650 -13.69 32.84 25.69
C PRO A 650 -12.93 32.93 27.02
N PRO A 651 -12.53 31.79 27.61
CA PRO A 651 -11.55 31.75 28.69
C PRO A 651 -10.23 32.41 28.25
N GLY A 652 -9.64 33.20 29.14
CA GLY A 652 -8.38 33.90 28.88
C GLY A 652 -7.16 33.10 29.31
N ASN A 653 -5.99 33.42 28.75
CA ASN A 653 -4.69 33.06 29.32
C ASN A 653 -4.53 31.57 29.70
N LEU A 654 -4.93 30.69 28.79
CA LEU A 654 -4.69 29.26 28.95
C LEU A 654 -3.18 29.01 28.94
N ARG A 655 -2.68 28.34 29.98
CA ARG A 655 -1.26 28.12 30.20
C ARG A 655 -0.99 26.80 30.91
N GLN A 656 0.19 26.23 30.69
CA GLN A 656 0.72 25.15 31.50
C GLN A 656 1.24 25.70 32.83
N THR A 657 0.95 25.02 33.93
CA THR A 657 1.36 25.40 35.30
C THR A 657 2.19 24.31 36.01
N GLY A 658 2.31 23.13 35.41
CA GLY A 658 3.15 22.06 35.90
C GLY A 658 3.12 20.85 34.97
N GLU A 659 4.08 19.96 35.13
CA GLU A 659 4.24 18.73 34.35
C GLU A 659 4.73 17.58 35.21
N THR A 660 4.50 16.37 34.72
CA THR A 660 5.21 15.16 35.07
C THR A 660 5.51 14.41 33.78
N THR A 661 6.22 13.28 33.88
CA THR A 661 6.47 12.39 32.73
C THR A 661 5.18 11.89 32.07
N THR A 662 4.04 11.90 32.76
CA THR A 662 2.77 11.38 32.22
C THR A 662 1.58 12.30 32.43
N SER A 663 1.81 13.57 32.77
CA SER A 663 0.72 14.52 32.99
C SER A 663 1.13 15.96 32.75
N VAL A 664 0.20 16.80 32.31
CA VAL A 664 0.36 18.26 32.31
C VAL A 664 -0.76 18.91 33.11
N SER A 665 -0.44 19.97 33.85
CA SER A 665 -1.41 20.80 34.56
C SER A 665 -1.63 22.11 33.80
N LEU A 666 -2.90 22.42 33.56
CA LEU A 666 -3.35 23.58 32.83
C LEU A 666 -4.10 24.53 33.77
N ALA A 667 -3.99 25.83 33.53
CA ALA A 667 -4.81 26.86 34.15
C ALA A 667 -5.27 27.87 33.11
N TRP A 668 -6.44 28.47 33.36
CA TRP A 668 -6.99 29.55 32.54
C TRP A 668 -7.68 30.58 33.41
N ASP A 669 -7.86 31.77 32.87
CA ASP A 669 -8.55 32.87 33.53
C ASP A 669 -10.03 32.83 33.13
N ALA A 670 -10.91 33.16 34.09
CA ALA A 670 -12.35 33.21 33.82
C ALA A 670 -12.67 34.28 32.76
N PRO A 671 -13.73 34.09 31.94
CA PRO A 671 -14.13 35.06 30.93
C PRO A 671 -14.43 36.44 31.53
N ALA A 672 -13.91 37.50 30.91
CA ALA A 672 -14.08 38.89 31.36
C ALA A 672 -15.42 39.54 30.93
N GLY A 673 -16.32 38.79 30.28
CA GLY A 673 -17.61 39.28 29.77
C GLY A 673 -18.48 38.16 29.17
N GLY A 674 -19.59 38.54 28.52
CA GLY A 674 -20.58 37.61 27.96
C GLY A 674 -21.57 37.06 28.98
N THR A 675 -22.29 35.99 28.62
CA THR A 675 -23.24 35.29 29.52
C THR A 675 -22.49 34.48 30.59
N ALA A 676 -23.22 34.09 31.65
CA ALA A 676 -22.64 33.35 32.77
C ALA A 676 -22.26 31.91 32.37
N VAL A 677 -21.01 31.53 32.64
CA VAL A 677 -20.50 30.18 32.35
C VAL A 677 -21.21 29.14 33.23
N ASP A 678 -21.66 28.06 32.61
CA ASP A 678 -22.17 26.85 33.26
C ASP A 678 -21.07 25.79 33.40
N VAL A 679 -20.33 25.54 32.31
CA VAL A 679 -19.20 24.59 32.26
C VAL A 679 -18.05 25.12 31.41
N TYR A 680 -16.83 24.69 31.74
CA TYR A 680 -15.68 24.76 30.85
C TYR A 680 -15.44 23.40 30.19
N ARG A 681 -14.88 23.43 28.99
CA ARG A 681 -14.43 22.24 28.29
C ARG A 681 -13.00 22.39 27.83
N VAL A 682 -12.14 21.50 28.31
CA VAL A 682 -10.73 21.39 27.96
C VAL A 682 -10.62 20.42 26.79
N TYR A 683 -10.13 20.92 25.67
CA TYR A 683 -9.92 20.14 24.45
C TYR A 683 -8.45 19.78 24.34
N SER A 684 -8.18 18.49 24.17
CA SER A 684 -6.89 17.99 23.72
C SER A 684 -6.99 17.64 22.24
N PHE A 685 -5.96 17.95 21.46
CA PHE A 685 -5.93 17.55 20.05
C PHE A 685 -5.49 16.10 19.83
N ASP A 686 -5.02 15.42 20.89
CA ASP A 686 -4.54 14.03 20.87
C ASP A 686 -5.28 13.12 21.86
N ALA A 687 -6.28 13.63 22.60
CA ALA A 687 -7.05 12.88 23.60
C ALA A 687 -8.51 13.39 23.68
N PRO A 688 -9.43 12.64 24.32
CA PRO A 688 -10.81 13.10 24.51
C PRO A 688 -10.91 14.41 25.29
N ALA A 689 -11.90 15.24 24.94
CA ALA A 689 -12.16 16.48 25.64
C ALA A 689 -12.80 16.24 27.01
N VAL A 690 -12.48 17.07 28.00
CA VAL A 690 -12.97 16.95 29.37
C VAL A 690 -13.79 18.16 29.75
N THR A 691 -14.95 17.92 30.37
CA THR A 691 -15.84 18.98 30.87
C THR A 691 -15.65 19.13 32.38
N VAL A 692 -15.56 20.38 32.84
CA VAL A 692 -15.46 20.74 34.27
C VAL A 692 -16.45 21.85 34.59
N ASP A 693 -16.90 21.92 35.84
CA ASP A 693 -17.87 22.94 36.28
C ASP A 693 -17.30 24.36 36.17
N SER A 694 -18.18 25.36 36.08
CA SER A 694 -17.83 26.79 35.94
C SER A 694 -16.95 27.38 37.06
N THR A 695 -16.79 26.69 38.18
CA THR A 695 -15.91 27.12 39.29
C THR A 695 -14.47 26.61 39.13
N VAL A 696 -14.23 25.68 38.21
CA VAL A 696 -12.92 25.07 37.96
C VAL A 696 -12.14 25.87 36.93
N LEU A 697 -10.97 26.38 37.33
CA LEU A 697 -10.06 27.15 36.46
C LEU A 697 -8.71 26.45 36.22
N THR A 698 -8.61 25.18 36.64
CA THR A 698 -7.40 24.37 36.52
C THR A 698 -7.77 22.93 36.20
N TYR A 699 -6.97 22.25 35.37
CA TYR A 699 -7.17 20.85 35.05
C TYR A 699 -5.85 20.12 34.83
N THR A 700 -5.70 18.92 35.40
CA THR A 700 -4.53 18.06 35.18
C THR A 700 -4.91 16.94 34.22
N VAL A 701 -4.30 16.95 33.05
CA VAL A 701 -4.39 15.89 32.05
C VAL A 701 -3.39 14.79 32.43
N ARG A 702 -3.84 13.53 32.51
CA ARG A 702 -3.02 12.39 32.94
C ARG A 702 -2.95 11.31 31.87
N GLY A 703 -2.01 10.38 32.01
CA GLY A 703 -1.84 9.24 31.09
C GLY A 703 -1.18 9.63 29.77
N LEU A 704 -0.40 10.71 29.79
CA LEU A 704 0.34 11.22 28.65
C LEU A 704 1.66 10.46 28.47
N THR A 705 2.21 10.54 27.26
CA THR A 705 3.51 9.97 26.91
C THR A 705 4.63 10.90 27.42
N PRO A 706 5.71 10.37 28.01
CA PRO A 706 6.89 11.16 28.40
C PRO A 706 7.58 11.87 27.23
N GLY A 707 8.16 13.04 27.49
CA GLY A 707 8.90 13.84 26.50
C GLY A 707 8.08 14.30 25.30
N LYS A 708 6.75 14.35 25.41
CA LYS A 708 5.84 14.67 24.30
C LYS A 708 5.14 16.00 24.53
N THR A 709 5.11 16.82 23.49
CA THR A 709 4.34 18.07 23.45
C THR A 709 2.94 17.79 22.93
N TYR A 710 1.95 18.32 23.64
CA TYR A 710 0.53 18.26 23.32
C TYR A 710 -0.01 19.68 23.13
N GLN A 711 -1.14 19.83 22.44
CA GLN A 711 -1.80 21.12 22.29
C GLN A 711 -3.18 21.10 22.93
N TYR A 712 -3.54 22.19 23.60
CA TYR A 712 -4.82 22.32 24.30
C TYR A 712 -5.48 23.67 24.04
N LEU A 713 -6.82 23.67 24.02
CA LEU A 713 -7.64 24.88 24.12
C LEU A 713 -8.77 24.68 25.13
N VAL A 714 -9.33 25.77 25.65
CA VAL A 714 -10.49 25.74 26.55
C VAL A 714 -11.61 26.58 25.95
N GLY A 715 -12.82 26.04 25.99
CA GLY A 715 -14.06 26.75 25.69
C GLY A 715 -14.96 26.84 26.92
N ALA A 716 -15.87 27.80 26.93
CA ALA A 716 -16.93 27.94 27.93
C ALA A 716 -18.31 27.72 27.29
N ARG A 717 -19.27 27.24 28.08
CA ARG A 717 -20.68 27.11 27.70
C ARG A 717 -21.56 27.65 28.80
N ASP A 718 -22.64 28.35 28.48
CA ASP A 718 -23.65 28.76 29.46
C ASP A 718 -24.79 27.74 29.63
N LYS A 719 -25.79 28.10 30.44
CA LYS A 719 -26.97 27.29 30.75
C LYS A 719 -27.96 27.17 29.59
N ASP A 720 -27.89 28.11 28.65
CA ASP A 720 -28.69 28.10 27.42
C ASP A 720 -27.99 27.28 26.32
N LEU A 721 -26.87 26.62 26.67
CA LEU A 721 -26.03 25.79 25.82
C LEU A 721 -25.26 26.57 24.75
N GLU A 722 -25.21 27.90 24.86
CA GLU A 722 -24.46 28.77 23.97
C GLU A 722 -22.96 28.72 24.32
N LEU A 723 -22.14 28.71 23.29
CA LEU A 723 -20.71 28.44 23.40
C LEU A 723 -19.88 29.69 23.18
N SER A 724 -18.81 29.81 23.95
CA SER A 724 -17.82 30.85 23.71
C SER A 724 -17.04 30.63 22.42
N GLY A 725 -16.34 31.68 21.98
CA GLY A 725 -15.18 31.50 21.11
C GLY A 725 -14.07 30.67 21.77
N PRO A 726 -13.02 30.28 21.02
CA PRO A 726 -11.91 29.52 21.58
C PRO A 726 -10.93 30.41 22.37
N SER A 727 -10.38 29.89 23.47
CA SER A 727 -9.20 30.46 24.14
C SER A 727 -7.97 30.46 23.21
N ASN A 728 -6.82 30.96 23.70
CA ASN A 728 -5.53 30.66 23.06
C ASN A 728 -5.26 29.15 23.11
N VAL A 729 -4.47 28.68 22.16
CA VAL A 729 -3.91 27.32 22.20
C VAL A 729 -2.64 27.37 23.02
N VAL A 730 -2.44 26.38 23.88
CA VAL A 730 -1.17 26.18 24.61
C VAL A 730 -0.50 24.90 24.10
N GLN A 731 0.78 24.99 23.77
CA GLN A 731 1.66 23.83 23.65
C GLN A 731 2.13 23.46 25.05
N ALA A 732 1.74 22.29 25.55
CA ALA A 732 2.09 21.81 26.86
C ALA A 732 2.81 20.46 26.79
N SER A 733 3.96 20.36 27.43
CA SER A 733 4.86 19.23 27.31
C SER A 733 4.92 18.43 28.62
N THR A 734 5.06 17.11 28.50
CA THR A 734 5.47 16.26 29.62
C THR A 734 6.98 16.32 29.79
N SER A 735 7.46 16.07 31.00
CA SER A 735 8.90 15.89 31.22
C SER A 735 9.40 14.59 30.57
N ASP A 736 10.69 14.52 30.28
CA ASP A 736 11.31 13.33 29.68
C ASP A 736 11.19 12.11 30.59
N ALA A 737 11.16 10.92 29.97
CA ALA A 737 11.23 9.67 30.72
C ALA A 737 12.50 9.64 31.57
N LEU A 738 12.38 9.15 32.81
CA LEU A 738 13.55 8.92 33.64
C LEU A 738 14.33 7.72 33.08
N PRO A 739 15.65 7.83 32.87
CA PRO A 739 16.46 6.69 32.46
C PRO A 739 16.43 5.59 33.53
N GLU A 740 16.48 4.33 33.13
CA GLU A 740 16.74 3.24 34.09
C GLU A 740 18.15 3.40 34.67
N TRP A 741 18.29 3.06 35.95
CA TRP A 741 19.57 3.06 36.63
C TRP A 741 20.47 1.99 36.03
N ASP A 742 21.73 2.35 35.82
CA ASP A 742 22.76 1.50 35.24
C ASP A 742 23.98 1.45 36.16
N ASP A 743 24.70 0.32 36.12
CA ASP A 743 26.01 0.23 36.75
C ASP A 743 27.07 0.93 35.87
N ASP A 744 28.27 1.15 36.45
CA ASP A 744 29.39 1.80 35.75
C ASP A 744 29.09 3.19 35.15
N THR A 745 28.14 3.92 35.75
CA THR A 745 27.64 5.22 35.25
C THR A 745 27.89 6.33 36.26
N ASP A 746 28.39 7.47 35.77
CA ASP A 746 28.54 8.67 36.58
C ASP A 746 27.19 9.34 36.82
N TYR A 747 26.73 9.33 38.07
CA TYR A 747 25.56 10.09 38.51
C TYR A 747 26.00 11.32 39.28
N VAL A 748 25.52 12.49 38.87
CA VAL A 748 25.67 13.73 39.63
C VAL A 748 24.46 13.99 40.51
N LYS A 749 24.68 14.67 41.64
CA LYS A 749 23.62 15.10 42.55
C LYS A 749 22.51 15.80 41.76
N GLY A 750 21.28 15.31 41.90
CA GLY A 750 20.08 15.78 41.19
C GLY A 750 19.67 14.93 39.99
N ASN A 751 20.51 14.02 39.48
CA ASN A 751 20.08 13.05 38.46
C ASN A 751 18.96 12.17 39.00
N LYS A 752 18.00 11.87 38.13
CA LYS A 752 16.83 11.07 38.45
C LYS A 752 16.84 9.81 37.59
N VAL A 753 16.51 8.67 38.19
CA VAL A 753 16.52 7.37 37.53
C VAL A 753 15.32 6.53 37.97
N MET A 754 14.96 5.55 37.16
CA MET A 754 14.12 4.42 37.56
C MET A 754 15.00 3.29 38.10
N HIS A 755 14.54 2.58 39.13
CA HIS A 755 15.13 1.32 39.54
C HIS A 755 14.07 0.44 40.22
N ALA A 756 13.95 -0.82 39.78
CA ALA A 756 12.97 -1.78 40.30
C ALA A 756 11.52 -1.24 40.33
N GLY A 757 11.15 -0.43 39.34
CA GLY A 757 9.81 0.16 39.21
C GLY A 757 9.54 1.37 40.12
N ALA A 758 10.54 1.90 40.82
CA ALA A 758 10.44 3.12 41.60
C ALA A 758 11.43 4.19 41.11
N SER A 759 11.07 5.46 41.22
CA SER A 759 11.93 6.59 40.86
C SER A 759 12.79 7.03 42.03
N TYR A 760 14.03 7.40 41.74
CA TYR A 760 15.00 7.87 42.72
C TYR A 760 15.72 9.11 42.20
N ILE A 761 16.22 9.93 43.14
CA ILE A 761 17.10 11.06 42.87
C ILE A 761 18.46 10.82 43.55
N CYS A 762 19.52 11.07 42.80
CA CYS A 762 20.89 11.03 43.28
C CYS A 762 21.10 12.20 44.26
N ILE A 763 21.40 11.93 45.51
CA ILE A 763 21.61 12.96 46.54
C ILE A 763 23.09 13.30 46.76
N ASN A 764 23.99 12.43 46.30
CA ASN A 764 25.44 12.66 46.31
C ASN A 764 26.06 12.11 45.02
N SER A 765 26.80 12.95 44.30
CA SER A 765 27.45 12.55 43.05
C SER A 765 28.40 11.37 43.28
N HIS A 766 28.33 10.34 42.43
CA HIS A 766 29.15 9.14 42.52
C HIS A 766 29.22 8.44 41.16
N HIS A 767 30.23 7.60 41.00
CA HIS A 767 30.28 6.60 39.93
C HIS A 767 29.58 5.34 40.45
N SER A 768 28.54 4.85 39.76
CA SER A 768 27.73 3.72 40.24
C SER A 768 28.52 2.41 40.24
N GLN A 769 28.10 1.50 41.11
CA GLN A 769 28.60 0.13 41.21
C GLN A 769 27.39 -0.79 41.35
N PRO A 770 27.49 -2.08 40.99
CA PRO A 770 26.35 -3.00 41.05
C PRO A 770 25.62 -3.03 42.41
N ASP A 771 26.36 -2.93 43.51
CA ASP A 771 25.81 -2.98 44.88
C ASP A 771 25.26 -1.62 45.38
N TRP A 772 25.42 -0.55 44.59
CA TRP A 772 25.03 0.82 44.94
C TRP A 772 23.71 1.26 44.29
N ALA A 773 22.88 0.28 43.94
CA ALA A 773 21.59 0.51 43.32
C ALA A 773 20.67 1.41 44.18
N PRO A 774 19.79 2.20 43.56
CA PRO A 774 18.79 2.97 44.28
C PRO A 774 17.90 2.08 45.15
N GLY A 775 17.63 2.49 46.39
CA GLY A 775 16.85 1.71 47.35
C GLY A 775 17.69 0.78 48.25
N THR A 776 18.95 0.48 47.91
CA THR A 776 19.87 -0.26 48.79
C THR A 776 20.83 0.66 49.55
N VAL A 777 21.21 1.80 48.95
CA VAL A 777 22.16 2.76 49.54
C VAL A 777 21.52 4.15 49.76
N PRO A 778 20.87 4.38 50.92
CA PRO A 778 20.12 5.61 51.20
C PRO A 778 20.99 6.86 51.39
N THR A 779 22.32 6.71 51.40
CA THR A 779 23.28 7.83 51.42
C THR A 779 23.58 8.37 50.03
N LEU A 780 23.29 7.61 48.97
CA LEU A 780 23.52 8.00 47.57
C LEU A 780 22.21 8.31 46.84
N TRP A 781 21.12 7.63 47.20
CA TRP A 781 19.83 7.73 46.55
C TRP A 781 18.70 8.03 47.53
N ALA A 782 17.75 8.86 47.12
CA ALA A 782 16.49 9.09 47.82
C ALA A 782 15.30 8.77 46.90
N PRO A 783 14.19 8.19 47.42
CA PRO A 783 12.97 8.01 46.62
C PRO A 783 12.49 9.36 46.08
N TRP A 784 12.24 9.42 44.77
CA TRP A 784 11.74 10.61 44.10
C TRP A 784 10.31 10.39 43.64
N THR A 785 9.45 11.40 43.78
CA THR A 785 8.11 11.38 43.18
C THR A 785 7.83 12.73 42.57
N GLU A 786 7.47 12.73 41.29
CA GLU A 786 7.08 13.94 40.58
C GLU A 786 5.63 14.31 40.95
N GLN A 787 5.39 15.51 41.47
CA GLN A 787 4.05 15.99 41.82
C GLN A 787 3.68 17.22 41.01
N ALA A 788 2.54 17.15 40.33
CA ALA A 788 1.94 18.29 39.66
C ALA A 788 1.23 19.21 40.68
N GLY A 789 1.71 20.44 40.86
CA GLY A 789 1.12 21.44 41.75
C GLY A 789 1.60 21.33 43.20
N GLY A 790 2.70 22.03 43.50
CA GLY A 790 3.49 21.88 44.72
C GLY A 790 2.74 22.01 46.06
N ARG A 791 2.89 20.96 46.89
CA ARG A 791 3.15 21.11 48.33
C ARG A 791 4.31 20.18 48.68
N GLY A 792 5.48 20.75 48.93
CA GLY A 792 6.66 19.99 49.34
C GLY A 792 6.42 19.23 50.66
N PHE A 793 7.10 18.09 50.82
CA PHE A 793 7.13 17.35 52.08
C PHE A 793 7.82 18.20 53.14
N ARG A 794 7.06 18.61 54.16
CA ARG A 794 7.49 19.56 55.22
C ARG A 794 8.76 19.14 55.98
N ASP A 795 9.13 17.87 55.90
CA ASP A 795 10.21 17.23 56.65
C ASP A 795 11.49 17.00 55.82
N TRP A 796 11.54 17.42 54.55
CA TRP A 796 12.73 17.32 53.70
C TRP A 796 13.65 18.54 53.82
N PRO A 797 14.97 18.45 53.53
CA PRO A 797 15.85 19.61 53.49
C PRO A 797 15.36 20.66 52.47
N LYS A 798 15.52 21.96 52.77
CA LYS A 798 15.03 23.09 51.94
C LYS A 798 15.49 23.08 50.47
N GLU A 799 16.59 22.42 50.17
CA GLU A 799 17.11 22.28 48.80
C GLU A 799 16.35 21.23 47.97
N TRP A 800 15.53 20.39 48.60
CA TRP A 800 14.75 19.31 47.98
C TRP A 800 13.23 19.43 48.17
N GLN A 801 12.77 20.42 48.94
CA GLN A 801 11.36 20.84 49.01
C GLN A 801 11.05 21.80 47.86
#